data_AF-S7MJN5-F1
#
_entry.id   AF-S7MJN5-F1
#
_cell.length_a   1.000
_cell.length_b   1.000
_cell.length_c   1.000
_cell.angle_alpha   90.00
_cell.angle_beta   90.00
_cell.angle_gamma   90.00
#
_symmetry.space_group_name_H-M   'P 1'
#
loop_
_entity.id
_entity.type
_entity.pdbx_description
1 polymer ?
#
loop_
_entity_poly.entity_id
_entity_poly.type
_entity_poly.pdbx_seq_one_letter_code
_entity_poly.pdbx_strand_id
1 'polypeptide(L)'
;MPWPDNTIPRPPAPCCASKPVPTPSLLESVSQEFGNLTHLLYWPSSPGEEKDLLASTSPQNSTYHLRGPAQASYALGSYLEAILVARDHRGRPKTHGGDLFRTKLLGPDLKAGVPGDVQDLENGTYLLSFPLLWAGQAQVQVRLIHSSEAVGVLRRIWREKRATVDFRGYFRGPTGIEETVICNVDALSIGTRGPTCQYRNTDSGEVWFCAQPSTLPCNSLVGHSSGSYLNVTTLRDEALLAWQVTDKVLPRGISPIQIRRAAPGNSSLALPSRPPCSPGLPTAKPSGFYHGHVWHSLSCSSRSFPTVNSILGCLAGHVVHMMGDSTLRQWWEYLRDTVPSLKPVDLHVTYQTGPLMAVETTRNIVLHWRAHGWPLRSLRTPVASLHSVVQELGGLAGGPHTVVVLGLGAHFTTFPPSVFAQRLAGIRAAVAALLAREPHTLVVIKLANTGYKSVYGSDWFTLQVNRLLRAAFADLRVAFVDAWEMTSSLALPDSIHPVRLIVQNEPVDLHVTYQTGPLMAVETTRNIVLHWRAHGWPLRSLRTSVASLHSVVRELGGLAGGPHTVVVLGLGAHFTTFPPSVFAQRLAGIRAAVAALLAREPHTLVVIKLANTGYKSVYGSDWFTLQVNRLLRAAFADLRVAFVDAWEMTSSLALPDSIHPVRLIVQNEVDSLLSFICPT
;
A
#
# COMPACT_ATOMS: atom_id res chain seq x y z
N MET A 1 0.39 45.99 27.63
CA MET A 1 -1.09 46.07 27.57
C MET A 1 -1.64 44.66 27.72
N PRO A 2 -2.55 44.40 28.66
CA PRO A 2 -3.21 43.10 28.75
C PRO A 2 -4.12 42.93 27.54
N TRP A 3 -4.07 41.76 26.91
CA TRP A 3 -4.96 41.43 25.80
C TRP A 3 -6.38 41.29 26.34
N PRO A 4 -7.41 41.83 25.66
CA PRO A 4 -8.79 41.61 26.04
C PRO A 4 -9.12 40.13 25.88
N ASP A 5 -9.46 39.52 27.00
CA ASP A 5 -9.93 38.16 27.14
C ASP A 5 -11.35 38.04 26.56
N ASN A 6 -11.45 38.06 25.23
CA ASN A 6 -12.62 37.62 24.46
C ASN A 6 -12.34 37.80 22.96
N THR A 7 -11.73 36.77 22.35
CA THR A 7 -11.89 36.36 20.94
C THR A 7 -10.88 35.26 20.63
N ILE A 8 -10.92 34.17 21.41
CA ILE A 8 -10.38 32.88 20.95
C ILE A 8 -11.46 32.29 20.05
N PRO A 9 -11.25 32.12 18.73
CA PRO A 9 -12.13 31.28 17.94
C PRO A 9 -11.99 29.88 18.52
N ARG A 10 -13.00 29.41 19.25
CA ARG A 10 -13.06 28.01 19.67
C ARG A 10 -12.96 27.18 18.38
N PRO A 11 -12.09 26.15 18.31
CA PRO A 11 -12.21 25.17 17.24
C PRO A 11 -13.65 24.63 17.28
N PRO A 12 -14.26 24.34 16.12
CA PRO A 12 -15.61 23.79 16.11
C PRO A 12 -15.62 22.54 17.01
N ALA A 13 -16.45 22.57 18.05
CA ALA A 13 -16.75 21.38 18.81
C ALA A 13 -17.33 20.33 17.84
N PRO A 14 -17.15 19.02 18.09
CA PRO A 14 -17.92 18.01 17.39
C PRO A 14 -19.39 18.21 17.78
N CYS A 15 -20.15 18.95 16.96
CA CYS A 15 -21.57 19.16 17.21
C CYS A 15 -22.37 17.92 16.82
N CYS A 16 -23.32 17.58 17.68
CA CYS A 16 -24.43 16.70 17.39
C CYS A 16 -25.16 17.14 16.11
N ALA A 17 -25.57 16.15 15.32
CA ALA A 17 -26.16 16.31 14.01
C ALA A 17 -27.29 17.35 13.96
N SER A 18 -27.17 18.31 13.04
CA SER A 18 -28.30 18.96 12.40
C SER A 18 -28.13 18.85 10.88
N LYS A 19 -29.27 18.70 10.19
CA LYS A 19 -29.44 18.10 8.86
C LYS A 19 -28.45 18.60 7.78
N PRO A 20 -27.94 17.71 6.91
CA PRO A 20 -27.04 18.11 5.84
C PRO A 20 -27.79 18.85 4.72
N VAL A 21 -27.27 20.01 4.34
CA VAL A 21 -27.52 20.64 3.04
C VAL A 21 -26.62 19.92 2.02
N PRO A 22 -27.15 19.37 0.91
CA PRO A 22 -26.36 18.56 0.00
C PRO A 22 -25.54 19.46 -0.94
N THR A 23 -24.23 19.52 -0.72
CA THR A 23 -23.27 19.75 -1.82
C THR A 23 -22.95 18.38 -2.44
N PRO A 24 -23.04 18.19 -3.77
CA PRO A 24 -22.72 16.91 -4.38
C PRO A 24 -21.27 16.59 -4.10
N SER A 25 -21.01 15.54 -3.33
CA SER A 25 -19.64 15.14 -3.04
C SER A 25 -19.06 14.46 -4.29
N LEU A 26 -17.83 14.80 -4.67
CA LEU A 26 -17.07 14.06 -5.70
C LEU A 26 -17.11 12.53 -5.44
N LEU A 27 -17.23 12.14 -4.17
CA LEU A 27 -17.38 10.76 -3.69
C LEU A 27 -18.69 10.06 -4.10
N GLU A 28 -19.81 10.79 -4.22
CA GLU A 28 -21.08 10.23 -4.71
C GLU A 28 -21.00 9.93 -6.21
N SER A 29 -20.35 10.81 -6.98
CA SER A 29 -20.12 10.58 -8.43
C SER A 29 -19.16 9.41 -8.69
N VAL A 30 -18.10 9.28 -7.87
CA VAL A 30 -17.13 8.17 -7.95
C VAL A 30 -17.73 6.84 -7.46
N SER A 31 -18.65 6.89 -6.47
CA SER A 31 -19.42 5.71 -6.05
C SER A 31 -20.40 5.23 -7.12
N GLN A 32 -20.89 6.11 -8.00
CA GLN A 32 -21.68 5.72 -9.18
C GLN A 32 -20.83 5.11 -10.29
N GLU A 33 -19.62 5.63 -10.54
CA GLU A 33 -18.69 5.10 -11.56
C GLU A 33 -18.17 3.69 -11.19
N PHE A 34 -17.99 3.41 -9.88
CA PHE A 34 -17.55 2.11 -9.35
C PHE A 34 -18.67 1.19 -8.86
N GLY A 35 -19.89 1.72 -8.70
CA GLY A 35 -21.05 0.98 -8.20
C GLY A 35 -21.42 -0.24 -9.07
N ASN A 36 -20.94 -0.27 -10.31
CA ASN A 36 -21.19 -1.36 -11.24
C ASN A 36 -20.08 -2.43 -11.28
N LEU A 37 -18.91 -2.30 -10.63
CA LEU A 37 -17.87 -3.36 -10.71
C LEU A 37 -18.25 -4.68 -10.01
N THR A 38 -19.32 -4.69 -9.24
CA THR A 38 -19.84 -5.91 -8.59
C THR A 38 -20.26 -6.98 -9.61
N HIS A 39 -20.59 -6.64 -10.86
CA HIS A 39 -20.84 -7.64 -11.91
C HIS A 39 -19.62 -8.53 -12.18
N LEU A 40 -18.39 -8.03 -11.96
CA LEU A 40 -17.15 -8.81 -12.11
C LEU A 40 -16.99 -9.91 -11.05
N LEU A 41 -17.75 -9.82 -9.96
CA LEU A 41 -17.76 -10.77 -8.86
C LEU A 41 -18.74 -11.93 -9.12
N TYR A 42 -19.32 -12.00 -10.31
CA TYR A 42 -20.15 -13.12 -10.71
C TYR A 42 -19.38 -14.44 -10.54
N TRP A 43 -20.08 -15.40 -9.94
CA TRP A 43 -19.64 -16.77 -9.75
C TRP A 43 -20.87 -17.69 -9.79
N PRO A 44 -20.83 -18.81 -10.53
CA PRO A 44 -21.95 -19.75 -10.61
C PRO A 44 -22.45 -20.16 -9.22
N SER A 45 -23.77 -20.29 -9.08
CA SER A 45 -24.38 -20.73 -7.83
C SER A 45 -24.55 -22.25 -7.83
N SER A 46 -24.27 -22.90 -6.70
CA SER A 46 -24.60 -24.31 -6.51
C SER A 46 -26.12 -24.47 -6.28
N PRO A 47 -26.83 -25.32 -7.04
CA PRO A 47 -28.22 -25.68 -6.80
C PRO A 47 -28.36 -26.38 -5.44
N GLY A 48 -29.22 -25.83 -4.59
CA GLY A 48 -29.39 -26.28 -3.21
C GLY A 48 -28.25 -25.80 -2.33
N GLU A 49 -28.56 -25.00 -1.31
CA GLU A 49 -27.67 -24.77 -0.17
C GLU A 49 -27.55 -26.05 0.70
N GLU A 50 -27.49 -27.23 0.07
CA GLU A 50 -27.30 -28.50 0.75
C GLU A 50 -25.84 -28.59 1.17
N LYS A 51 -25.62 -28.20 2.43
CA LYS A 51 -24.37 -28.26 3.21
C LYS A 51 -23.91 -29.71 3.47
N ASP A 52 -24.13 -30.64 2.55
CA ASP A 52 -23.68 -32.02 2.66
C ASP A 52 -22.30 -32.18 2.04
N LEU A 53 -21.30 -32.45 2.90
CA LEU A 53 -19.93 -32.75 2.50
C LEU A 53 -19.90 -33.90 1.47
N LEU A 54 -20.78 -34.90 1.60
CA LEU A 54 -20.77 -36.05 0.68
C LEU A 54 -21.24 -35.71 -0.74
N ALA A 55 -22.05 -34.66 -0.89
CA ALA A 55 -22.49 -34.13 -2.18
C ALA A 55 -21.50 -33.13 -2.79
N SER A 56 -20.54 -32.65 -2.00
CA SER A 56 -19.51 -31.72 -2.46
C SER A 56 -18.46 -32.38 -3.36
N THR A 57 -17.80 -31.56 -4.18
CA THR A 57 -16.79 -32.05 -5.12
C THR A 57 -15.62 -32.70 -4.39
N SER A 58 -15.38 -33.98 -4.69
CA SER A 58 -14.29 -34.78 -4.14
C SER A 58 -13.06 -34.70 -5.05
N PRO A 59 -11.89 -34.31 -4.51
CA PRO A 59 -10.65 -34.32 -5.28
C PRO A 59 -10.19 -35.74 -5.62
N GLN A 60 -10.55 -36.76 -4.83
CA GLN A 60 -10.18 -38.16 -5.07
C GLN A 60 -10.97 -38.78 -6.22
N ASN A 61 -12.24 -38.44 -6.35
CA ASN A 61 -13.13 -39.01 -7.36
C ASN A 61 -13.15 -38.22 -8.68
N SER A 62 -12.80 -36.93 -8.63
CA SER A 62 -12.73 -36.08 -9.82
C SER A 62 -11.56 -36.48 -10.72
N THR A 63 -11.75 -36.35 -12.04
CA THR A 63 -10.78 -36.81 -13.05
C THR A 63 -10.62 -35.80 -14.15
N TYR A 64 -9.47 -35.79 -14.83
CA TYR A 64 -9.26 -35.01 -16.04
C TYR A 64 -8.58 -35.84 -17.13
N HIS A 65 -8.91 -35.57 -18.39
CA HIS A 65 -8.41 -36.29 -19.56
C HIS A 65 -8.26 -35.33 -20.76
N LEU A 66 -7.45 -35.70 -21.74
CA LEU A 66 -7.29 -34.90 -22.95
C LEU A 66 -8.61 -34.80 -23.72
N ARG A 67 -8.90 -33.62 -24.30
CA ARG A 67 -10.11 -33.41 -25.10
C ARG A 67 -10.12 -34.25 -26.38
N GLY A 68 -8.94 -34.47 -26.97
CA GLY A 68 -8.73 -35.30 -28.15
C GLY A 68 -7.85 -36.52 -27.88
N PRO A 69 -7.61 -37.36 -28.90
CA PRO A 69 -6.70 -38.50 -28.77
C PRO A 69 -5.29 -38.04 -28.41
N ALA A 70 -4.62 -38.80 -27.55
CA ALA A 70 -3.25 -38.51 -27.15
C ALA A 70 -2.32 -38.57 -28.38
N GLN A 71 -1.49 -37.55 -28.54
CA GLN A 71 -0.48 -37.49 -29.59
C GLN A 71 0.88 -37.91 -29.04
N ALA A 72 1.72 -38.50 -29.89
CA ALA A 72 3.11 -38.84 -29.52
C ALA A 72 3.94 -37.61 -29.16
N SER A 73 3.61 -36.46 -29.74
CA SER A 73 4.19 -35.16 -29.40
C SER A 73 3.28 -34.01 -29.82
N TYR A 74 3.39 -32.89 -29.13
CA TYR A 74 2.65 -31.65 -29.40
C TYR A 74 3.59 -30.57 -29.93
N ALA A 75 3.06 -29.68 -30.78
CA ALA A 75 3.85 -28.60 -31.37
C ALA A 75 4.10 -27.47 -30.35
N LEU A 76 5.35 -26.98 -30.30
CA LEU A 76 5.68 -25.78 -29.55
C LEU A 76 4.89 -24.57 -30.08
N GLY A 77 4.28 -23.80 -29.17
CA GLY A 77 3.42 -22.66 -29.50
C GLY A 77 1.95 -23.00 -29.71
N SER A 78 1.57 -24.28 -29.70
CA SER A 78 0.16 -24.69 -29.73
C SER A 78 -0.47 -24.70 -28.33
N TYR A 79 -1.72 -25.15 -28.24
CA TYR A 79 -2.44 -25.36 -26.99
C TYR A 79 -2.67 -26.84 -26.72
N LEU A 80 -2.68 -27.20 -25.44
CA LEU A 80 -3.18 -28.49 -24.95
C LEU A 80 -4.53 -28.24 -24.26
N GLU A 81 -5.55 -28.99 -24.70
CA GLU A 81 -6.88 -28.93 -24.11
C GLU A 81 -7.23 -30.23 -23.39
N ALA A 82 -7.84 -30.10 -22.21
CA ALA A 82 -8.29 -31.21 -21.40
C ALA A 82 -9.68 -30.94 -20.83
N ILE A 83 -10.46 -31.99 -20.59
CA ILE A 83 -11.75 -31.94 -19.92
C ILE A 83 -11.59 -32.49 -18.51
N LEU A 84 -11.96 -31.67 -17.53
CA LEU A 84 -12.13 -32.10 -16.14
C LEU A 84 -13.60 -32.44 -15.88
N VAL A 85 -13.83 -33.54 -15.18
CA VAL A 85 -15.14 -33.98 -14.73
C VAL A 85 -15.13 -33.99 -13.21
N ALA A 86 -15.87 -33.06 -12.60
CA ALA A 86 -16.05 -32.99 -11.16
C ALA A 86 -17.01 -34.08 -10.70
N ARG A 87 -16.67 -34.76 -9.60
CA ARG A 87 -17.48 -35.81 -8.98
C ARG A 87 -17.60 -35.60 -7.50
N ASP A 88 -18.74 -35.97 -6.94
CA ASP A 88 -18.96 -35.93 -5.50
C ASP A 88 -18.16 -37.02 -4.74
N HIS A 89 -18.24 -37.05 -3.41
CA HIS A 89 -17.58 -38.09 -2.59
C HIS A 89 -18.16 -39.50 -2.79
N ARG A 90 -19.33 -39.62 -3.44
CA ARG A 90 -19.93 -40.91 -3.82
C ARG A 90 -19.57 -41.33 -5.26
N GLY A 91 -18.77 -40.54 -5.97
CA GLY A 91 -18.32 -40.81 -7.33
C GLY A 91 -19.34 -40.44 -8.41
N ARG A 92 -20.42 -39.74 -8.06
CA ARG A 92 -21.42 -39.28 -9.03
C ARG A 92 -20.94 -37.99 -9.72
N PRO A 93 -21.09 -37.85 -11.05
CA PRO A 93 -20.81 -36.59 -11.73
C PRO A 93 -21.61 -35.43 -11.15
N LYS A 94 -20.96 -34.28 -10.97
CA LYS A 94 -21.64 -33.04 -10.63
C LYS A 94 -22.51 -32.59 -11.81
N THR A 95 -23.61 -31.90 -11.51
CA THR A 95 -24.55 -31.36 -12.50
C THR A 95 -24.46 -29.84 -12.64
N HIS A 96 -23.56 -29.21 -11.89
CA HIS A 96 -23.35 -27.78 -11.82
C HIS A 96 -21.87 -27.47 -11.65
N GLY A 97 -21.47 -26.28 -12.08
CA GLY A 97 -20.13 -25.73 -11.89
C GLY A 97 -19.94 -25.01 -10.55
N GLY A 98 -18.99 -24.08 -10.52
CA GLY A 98 -18.70 -23.20 -9.40
C GLY A 98 -17.55 -23.67 -8.51
N ASP A 99 -16.89 -24.78 -8.82
CA ASP A 99 -15.66 -25.18 -8.13
C ASP A 99 -14.50 -24.25 -8.52
N LEU A 100 -13.65 -23.93 -7.54
CA LEU A 100 -12.39 -23.24 -7.82
C LEU A 100 -11.28 -24.28 -8.04
N PHE A 101 -10.98 -24.55 -9.31
CA PHE A 101 -9.79 -25.31 -9.71
C PHE A 101 -8.62 -24.38 -10.02
N ARG A 102 -7.41 -24.86 -9.72
CA ARG A 102 -6.16 -24.26 -10.20
C ARG A 102 -5.39 -25.31 -10.98
N THR A 103 -4.98 -24.96 -12.18
CA THR A 103 -4.28 -25.88 -13.07
C THR A 103 -2.95 -25.29 -13.50
N LYS A 104 -1.98 -26.16 -13.74
CA LYS A 104 -0.66 -25.76 -14.26
C LYS A 104 -0.06 -26.86 -15.11
N LEU A 105 0.67 -26.44 -16.13
CA LEU A 105 1.56 -27.31 -16.89
C LEU A 105 2.97 -27.11 -16.32
N LEU A 106 3.64 -28.20 -15.96
CA LEU A 106 4.94 -28.20 -15.30
C LEU A 106 5.98 -28.87 -16.20
N GLY A 107 7.17 -28.30 -16.30
CA GLY A 107 8.36 -28.95 -16.86
C GLY A 107 9.43 -29.06 -15.77
N PRO A 108 9.41 -30.11 -14.93
CA PRO A 108 10.27 -30.21 -13.75
C PRO A 108 11.76 -30.06 -14.06
N ASP A 109 12.24 -30.78 -15.08
CA ASP A 109 13.65 -30.78 -15.48
C ASP A 109 14.12 -29.41 -15.99
N LEU A 110 13.20 -28.67 -16.60
CA LEU A 110 13.44 -27.34 -17.15
C LEU A 110 13.13 -26.22 -16.15
N LYS A 111 12.70 -26.58 -14.93
CA LYS A 111 12.24 -25.63 -13.91
C LYS A 111 11.20 -24.67 -14.50
N ALA A 112 10.32 -25.22 -15.32
CA ALA A 112 9.35 -24.50 -16.12
C ALA A 112 7.93 -24.72 -15.58
N GLY A 113 7.08 -23.72 -15.77
CA GLY A 113 5.71 -23.78 -15.30
C GLY A 113 4.84 -22.66 -15.86
N VAL A 114 3.61 -22.97 -16.24
CA VAL A 114 2.62 -21.99 -16.72
C VAL A 114 1.27 -22.29 -16.09
N PRO A 115 0.47 -21.28 -15.70
CA PRO A 115 -0.88 -21.52 -15.22
C PRO A 115 -1.76 -21.92 -16.39
N GLY A 116 -2.66 -22.89 -16.16
CA GLY A 116 -3.69 -23.24 -17.14
C GLY A 116 -4.93 -22.38 -16.97
N ASP A 117 -5.61 -22.10 -18.07
CA ASP A 117 -6.93 -21.49 -18.01
C ASP A 117 -7.98 -22.55 -17.64
N VAL A 118 -8.97 -22.15 -16.85
CA VAL A 118 -10.08 -23.00 -16.41
C VAL A 118 -11.38 -22.32 -16.80
N GLN A 119 -12.06 -22.90 -17.78
CA GLN A 119 -13.40 -22.49 -18.15
C GLN A 119 -14.41 -23.47 -17.56
N ASP A 120 -15.28 -22.96 -16.70
CA ASP A 120 -16.43 -23.69 -16.18
C ASP A 120 -17.50 -23.82 -17.26
N LEU A 121 -17.95 -25.04 -17.54
CA LEU A 121 -19.04 -25.30 -18.50
C LEU A 121 -20.41 -25.39 -17.81
N GLU A 122 -20.45 -25.06 -16.50
CA GLU A 122 -21.62 -24.93 -15.64
C GLU A 122 -22.47 -26.20 -15.49
N ASN A 123 -21.96 -27.34 -15.93
CA ASN A 123 -22.64 -28.64 -15.91
C ASN A 123 -21.86 -29.71 -15.12
N GLY A 124 -20.90 -29.30 -14.30
CA GLY A 124 -19.98 -30.18 -13.56
C GLY A 124 -18.74 -30.61 -14.35
N THR A 125 -18.56 -30.08 -15.56
CA THR A 125 -17.35 -30.26 -16.37
C THR A 125 -16.66 -28.93 -16.65
N TYR A 126 -15.34 -28.98 -16.85
CA TYR A 126 -14.50 -27.80 -17.04
C TYR A 126 -13.54 -28.03 -18.21
N LEU A 127 -13.39 -27.03 -19.07
CA LEU A 127 -12.38 -27.00 -20.12
C LEU A 127 -11.10 -26.39 -19.56
N LEU A 128 -10.02 -27.16 -19.63
CA LEU A 128 -8.68 -26.76 -19.23
C LEU A 128 -7.84 -26.46 -20.46
N SER A 129 -7.20 -25.30 -20.51
CA SER A 129 -6.37 -24.89 -21.66
C SER A 129 -4.96 -24.49 -21.21
N PHE A 130 -3.94 -25.07 -21.84
CA PHE A 130 -2.53 -24.80 -21.51
C PHE A 130 -1.75 -24.38 -22.76
N PRO A 131 -1.14 -23.18 -22.78
CA PRO A 131 -0.22 -22.82 -23.85
C PRO A 131 1.09 -23.60 -23.72
N LEU A 132 1.59 -24.16 -24.83
CA LEU A 132 2.82 -24.95 -24.87
C LEU A 132 4.01 -24.04 -25.19
N LEU A 133 4.69 -23.53 -24.14
CA LEU A 133 5.64 -22.42 -24.26
C LEU A 133 7.13 -22.83 -24.24
N TRP A 134 7.44 -24.09 -23.97
CA TRP A 134 8.80 -24.64 -24.00
C TRP A 134 8.82 -26.04 -24.63
N ALA A 135 9.93 -26.39 -25.28
CA ALA A 135 10.16 -27.74 -25.81
C ALA A 135 10.74 -28.65 -24.71
N GLY A 136 10.25 -29.89 -24.62
CA GLY A 136 10.66 -30.84 -23.58
C GLY A 136 9.47 -31.65 -23.06
N GLN A 137 9.71 -32.43 -22.00
CA GLN A 137 8.62 -33.07 -21.27
C GLN A 137 7.85 -32.06 -20.44
N ALA A 138 6.53 -32.25 -20.38
CA ALA A 138 5.65 -31.48 -19.53
C ALA A 138 4.55 -32.36 -18.91
N GLN A 139 4.10 -32.01 -17.72
CA GLN A 139 3.06 -32.73 -16.99
C GLN A 139 1.95 -31.77 -16.55
N VAL A 140 0.71 -32.18 -16.73
CA VAL A 140 -0.46 -31.42 -16.27
C VAL A 140 -0.69 -31.72 -14.79
N GLN A 141 -0.92 -30.70 -13.99
CA GLN A 141 -1.35 -30.83 -12.61
C GLN A 141 -2.63 -30.02 -12.39
N VAL A 142 -3.64 -30.66 -11.83
CA VAL A 142 -4.91 -30.02 -11.46
C VAL A 142 -5.13 -30.14 -9.95
N ARG A 143 -5.55 -29.04 -9.34
CA ARG A 143 -5.83 -28.94 -7.92
C ARG A 143 -7.22 -28.38 -7.68
N LEU A 144 -8.01 -29.05 -6.84
CA LEU A 144 -9.24 -28.49 -6.28
C LEU A 144 -8.86 -27.57 -5.12
N ILE A 145 -9.09 -26.27 -5.27
CA ILE A 145 -8.83 -25.29 -4.22
C ILE A 145 -10.01 -25.23 -3.27
N HIS A 146 -11.21 -24.99 -3.81
CA HIS A 146 -12.48 -25.05 -3.07
C HIS A 146 -13.54 -25.72 -3.95
N SER A 147 -14.36 -26.60 -3.38
CA SER A 147 -15.57 -27.08 -4.06
C SER A 147 -16.58 -25.94 -4.23
N SER A 148 -17.55 -26.12 -5.13
CA SER A 148 -18.64 -25.16 -5.33
C SER A 148 -19.42 -24.87 -4.03
N GLU A 149 -19.56 -25.86 -3.16
CA GLU A 149 -20.19 -25.74 -1.85
C GLU A 149 -19.35 -24.90 -0.88
N ALA A 150 -18.04 -25.15 -0.85
CA ALA A 150 -17.10 -24.35 -0.05
C ALA A 150 -17.07 -22.89 -0.54
N VAL A 151 -17.11 -22.67 -1.86
CA VAL A 151 -17.27 -21.33 -2.44
C VAL A 151 -18.60 -20.72 -2.03
N GLY A 152 -19.69 -21.51 -1.99
CA GLY A 152 -20.99 -21.08 -1.48
C GLY A 152 -20.90 -20.53 -0.04
N VAL A 153 -20.18 -21.22 0.85
CA VAL A 153 -19.90 -20.77 2.22
C VAL A 153 -19.14 -19.44 2.22
N LEU A 154 -18.03 -19.36 1.47
CA LEU A 154 -17.20 -18.15 1.38
C LEU A 154 -18.02 -16.96 0.87
N ARG A 155 -18.79 -17.16 -0.20
CA ARG A 155 -19.67 -16.14 -0.80
C ARG A 155 -20.76 -15.68 0.17
N ARG A 156 -21.38 -16.61 0.91
CA ARG A 156 -22.39 -16.29 1.93
C ARG A 156 -21.80 -15.40 3.02
N ILE A 157 -20.67 -15.81 3.60
CA ILE A 157 -19.96 -15.03 4.63
C ILE A 157 -19.59 -13.64 4.10
N TRP A 158 -19.05 -13.56 2.89
CA TRP A 158 -18.61 -12.31 2.29
C TRP A 158 -19.74 -11.32 1.97
N ARG A 159 -20.96 -11.83 1.75
CA ARG A 159 -22.17 -11.01 1.52
C ARG A 159 -22.91 -10.65 2.80
N GLU A 160 -23.04 -11.59 3.73
CA GLU A 160 -23.90 -11.43 4.92
C GLU A 160 -23.16 -10.84 6.13
N LYS A 161 -21.84 -11.03 6.22
CA LYS A 161 -21.05 -10.53 7.35
C LYS A 161 -20.39 -9.21 6.99
N ARG A 162 -20.53 -8.21 7.86
CA ARG A 162 -19.93 -6.87 7.70
C ARG A 162 -18.42 -6.87 7.88
N ALA A 163 -17.91 -7.79 8.70
CA ALA A 163 -16.50 -8.09 8.88
C ALA A 163 -16.36 -9.52 9.43
N THR A 164 -15.23 -10.17 9.17
CA THR A 164 -14.85 -11.45 9.79
C THR A 164 -13.74 -11.30 10.83
N VAL A 165 -13.33 -10.06 11.11
CA VAL A 165 -12.32 -9.69 12.10
C VAL A 165 -12.72 -8.41 12.83
N ASP A 166 -12.20 -8.23 14.04
CA ASP A 166 -12.20 -6.97 14.76
C ASP A 166 -10.77 -6.40 14.95
N PHE A 167 -10.70 -5.15 15.41
CA PHE A 167 -9.45 -4.42 15.65
C PHE A 167 -9.46 -3.80 17.04
N ARG A 168 -8.28 -3.47 17.55
CA ARG A 168 -8.11 -2.78 18.84
C ARG A 168 -7.61 -1.37 18.63
N GLY A 169 -8.32 -0.41 19.23
CA GLY A 169 -7.88 0.98 19.37
C GLY A 169 -7.36 1.24 20.77
N TYR A 170 -6.21 1.91 20.87
CA TYR A 170 -5.56 2.25 22.13
C TYR A 170 -5.66 3.75 22.36
N PHE A 171 -6.31 4.15 23.45
CA PHE A 171 -6.57 5.54 23.82
C PHE A 171 -5.70 5.89 25.01
N ARG A 172 -4.93 6.98 24.94
CA ARG A 172 -3.99 7.37 26.00
C ARG A 172 -4.30 8.77 26.53
N GLY A 173 -4.53 8.87 27.83
CA GLY A 173 -4.74 10.13 28.54
C GLY A 173 -3.43 10.85 28.89
N PRO A 174 -3.50 12.13 29.31
CA PRO A 174 -2.34 12.95 29.65
C PRO A 174 -1.55 12.44 30.86
N THR A 175 -2.18 11.68 31.75
CA THR A 175 -1.54 11.03 32.92
C THR A 175 -0.93 9.67 32.60
N GLY A 176 -0.98 9.24 31.33
CA GLY A 176 -0.49 7.93 30.88
C GLY A 176 -1.49 6.77 31.01
N ILE A 177 -2.70 7.00 31.54
CA ILE A 177 -3.78 6.01 31.57
C ILE A 177 -4.12 5.58 30.14
N GLU A 178 -4.26 4.28 29.93
CA GLU A 178 -4.58 3.71 28.63
C GLU A 178 -5.86 2.86 28.68
N GLU A 179 -6.77 3.11 27.74
CA GLU A 179 -7.98 2.30 27.52
C GLU A 179 -7.91 1.62 26.16
N THR A 180 -8.33 0.36 26.10
CA THR A 180 -8.40 -0.40 24.84
C THR A 180 -9.84 -0.70 24.50
N VAL A 181 -10.23 -0.38 23.26
CA VAL A 181 -11.60 -0.56 22.75
C VAL A 181 -11.59 -1.30 21.42
N ILE A 182 -12.76 -1.80 21.02
CA ILE A 182 -12.95 -2.43 19.70
C ILE A 182 -13.14 -1.35 18.63
N CYS A 183 -12.51 -1.56 17.48
CA CYS A 183 -12.65 -0.71 16.30
C CYS A 183 -12.95 -1.55 15.04
N ASN A 184 -13.58 -0.92 14.04
CA ASN A 184 -13.85 -1.55 12.75
C ASN A 184 -14.20 -0.51 11.65
N VAL A 185 -14.38 -0.99 10.41
CA VAL A 185 -14.82 -0.17 9.26
C VAL A 185 -16.28 0.25 9.32
N ASP A 186 -17.07 -0.38 10.20
CA ASP A 186 -18.50 -0.14 10.38
C ASP A 186 -18.83 -0.12 11.88
N ALA A 187 -19.54 0.92 12.34
CA ALA A 187 -19.97 1.07 13.73
C ALA A 187 -20.77 -0.15 14.23
N LEU A 188 -21.58 -0.77 13.37
CA LEU A 188 -22.38 -1.94 13.72
C LEU A 188 -21.53 -3.21 13.90
N SER A 189 -20.28 -3.21 13.42
CA SER A 189 -19.33 -4.31 13.61
C SER A 189 -18.55 -4.23 14.93
N ILE A 190 -18.76 -3.20 15.74
CA ILE A 190 -18.06 -2.99 17.03
C ILE A 190 -18.77 -3.76 18.17
N GLY A 191 -20.02 -4.17 17.97
CA GLY A 191 -20.78 -4.98 18.93
C GLY A 191 -21.23 -4.22 20.20
N THR A 192 -21.06 -2.90 20.26
CA THR A 192 -21.46 -2.07 21.41
C THR A 192 -22.77 -1.34 21.13
N ARG A 193 -23.66 -1.26 22.13
CA ARG A 193 -24.88 -0.41 22.08
C ARG A 193 -24.60 1.03 22.55
N GLY A 194 -23.35 1.34 22.86
CA GLY A 194 -22.91 2.62 23.41
C GLY A 194 -22.50 3.64 22.33
N PRO A 195 -22.07 4.84 22.75
CA PRO A 195 -21.58 5.84 21.84
C PRO A 195 -20.29 5.38 21.13
N THR A 196 -20.08 5.88 19.90
CA THR A 196 -18.95 5.51 19.05
C THR A 196 -18.14 6.73 18.64
N CYS A 197 -16.83 6.56 18.57
CA CYS A 197 -15.91 7.51 17.98
C CYS A 197 -15.82 7.27 16.48
N GLN A 198 -15.99 8.33 15.68
CA GLN A 198 -15.88 8.29 14.23
C GLN A 198 -14.64 9.08 13.76
N TYR A 199 -13.79 8.44 12.99
CA TYR A 199 -12.63 9.06 12.35
C TYR A 199 -12.84 9.03 10.85
N ARG A 200 -12.97 10.21 10.24
CA ARG A 200 -13.09 10.36 8.80
C ARG A 200 -11.81 10.96 8.24
N ASN A 201 -11.20 10.29 7.26
CA ASN A 201 -10.16 10.91 6.45
C ASN A 201 -10.84 11.77 5.37
N THR A 202 -10.55 13.07 5.37
CA THR A 202 -11.15 14.04 4.45
C THR A 202 -10.66 13.89 3.02
N ASP A 203 -9.41 13.47 2.83
CA ASP A 203 -8.79 13.36 1.51
C ASP A 203 -9.27 12.10 0.78
N SER A 204 -9.46 11.00 1.52
CA SER A 204 -9.83 9.69 0.95
C SER A 204 -11.28 9.29 1.17
N GLY A 205 -12.03 10.03 1.99
CA GLY A 205 -13.43 9.71 2.34
C GLY A 205 -13.58 8.49 3.24
N GLU A 206 -12.47 7.93 3.71
CA GLU A 206 -12.41 6.73 4.55
C GLU A 206 -12.98 6.98 5.92
N VAL A 207 -13.68 5.99 6.47
CA VAL A 207 -14.26 6.09 7.80
C VAL A 207 -13.81 4.90 8.64
N TRP A 208 -13.42 5.21 9.87
CA TRP A 208 -13.03 4.25 10.89
C TRP A 208 -13.83 4.52 12.15
N PHE A 209 -14.29 3.46 12.80
CA PHE A 209 -15.11 3.56 13.99
C PHE A 209 -14.46 2.82 15.15
N CYS A 210 -14.55 3.38 16.35
CA CYS A 210 -14.18 2.72 17.59
C CYS A 210 -15.30 2.88 18.62
N ALA A 211 -15.47 1.94 19.55
CA ALA A 211 -16.29 2.19 20.73
C ALA A 211 -15.68 3.37 21.51
N GLN A 212 -16.51 4.21 22.12
CA GLN A 212 -16.00 5.29 22.95
C GLN A 212 -15.38 4.72 24.24
N PRO A 213 -14.18 5.17 24.66
CA PRO A 213 -13.61 4.79 25.95
C PRO A 213 -14.50 5.24 27.11
N SER A 214 -14.36 4.60 28.27
CA SER A 214 -15.19 4.92 29.43
C SER A 214 -14.81 6.27 30.05
N THR A 215 -13.52 6.62 30.02
CA THR A 215 -13.00 7.83 30.69
C THR A 215 -12.29 8.79 29.74
N LEU A 216 -11.80 8.31 28.60
CA LEU A 216 -11.02 9.09 27.65
C LEU A 216 -11.85 9.62 26.45
N PRO A 217 -11.54 10.83 25.94
CA PRO A 217 -12.21 11.39 24.77
C PRO A 217 -11.78 10.72 23.46
N CYS A 218 -12.59 10.83 22.41
CA CYS A 218 -12.29 10.22 21.11
C CYS A 218 -10.98 10.70 20.47
N ASN A 219 -10.52 11.92 20.76
CA ASN A 219 -9.28 12.45 20.18
C ASN A 219 -8.01 11.90 20.86
N SER A 220 -8.12 11.03 21.86
CA SER A 220 -6.98 10.41 22.54
C SER A 220 -6.54 9.07 21.94
N LEU A 221 -7.10 8.67 20.79
CA LEU A 221 -6.66 7.48 20.04
C LEU A 221 -5.20 7.66 19.58
N VAL A 222 -4.30 6.83 20.12
CA VAL A 222 -2.86 6.86 19.80
C VAL A 222 -2.37 5.62 19.07
N GLY A 223 -3.05 4.49 19.20
CA GLY A 223 -2.59 3.22 18.65
C GLY A 223 -3.69 2.37 18.02
N HIS A 224 -3.26 1.45 17.15
CA HIS A 224 -4.10 0.49 16.43
C HIS A 224 -3.42 -0.89 16.35
N SER A 225 -4.18 -1.97 16.42
CA SER A 225 -3.70 -3.33 16.11
C SER A 225 -4.81 -4.24 15.60
N SER A 226 -4.43 -5.41 15.07
CA SER A 226 -5.35 -6.53 14.87
C SER A 226 -6.00 -6.93 16.17
N GLY A 227 -7.29 -7.26 16.12
CA GLY A 227 -8.00 -7.90 17.20
C GLY A 227 -8.22 -9.39 16.91
N SER A 228 -9.44 -9.85 17.11
CA SER A 228 -9.84 -11.25 17.02
C SER A 228 -10.45 -11.59 15.66
N TYR A 229 -10.27 -12.84 15.25
CA TYR A 229 -11.09 -13.46 14.21
C TYR A 229 -12.48 -13.77 14.78
N LEU A 230 -13.52 -13.34 14.08
CA LEU A 230 -14.90 -13.53 14.51
C LEU A 230 -15.40 -14.90 14.05
N ASN A 231 -16.07 -15.64 14.93
CA ASN A 231 -16.67 -16.91 14.53
C ASN A 231 -17.84 -16.66 13.56
N VAL A 232 -17.63 -17.00 12.30
CA VAL A 232 -18.57 -16.78 11.19
C VAL A 232 -18.99 -18.07 10.49
N THR A 233 -18.55 -19.22 11.00
CA THR A 233 -18.78 -20.56 10.43
C THR A 233 -19.64 -21.42 11.35
N THR A 234 -20.31 -22.38 10.75
CA THR A 234 -20.91 -23.54 11.43
C THR A 234 -20.00 -24.76 11.29
N LEU A 235 -20.22 -25.80 12.09
CA LEU A 235 -19.47 -27.08 11.98
C LEU A 235 -19.52 -27.68 10.56
N ARG A 236 -20.63 -27.48 9.83
CA ARG A 236 -20.76 -27.94 8.44
C ARG A 236 -19.93 -27.11 7.47
N ASP A 237 -19.87 -25.81 7.69
CA ASP A 237 -19.03 -24.91 6.89
C ASP A 237 -17.54 -25.27 7.09
N GLU A 238 -17.15 -25.56 8.32
CA GLU A 238 -15.78 -25.99 8.67
C GLU A 238 -15.42 -27.32 8.00
N ALA A 239 -16.35 -28.27 7.92
CA ALA A 239 -16.13 -29.54 7.21
C ALA A 239 -15.86 -29.34 5.71
N LEU A 240 -16.56 -28.40 5.06
CA LEU A 240 -16.37 -28.06 3.64
C LEU A 240 -15.07 -27.28 3.38
N LEU A 241 -14.57 -26.55 4.38
CA LEU A 241 -13.34 -25.76 4.30
C LEU A 241 -12.13 -26.45 4.92
N ALA A 242 -12.30 -27.70 5.36
CA ALA A 242 -11.26 -28.43 6.04
C ALA A 242 -10.13 -28.82 5.09
N TRP A 243 -8.91 -28.81 5.61
CA TRP A 243 -7.69 -29.09 4.85
C TRP A 243 -7.71 -30.44 4.13
N GLN A 244 -8.50 -31.43 4.58
CA GLN A 244 -8.62 -32.73 3.92
C GLN A 244 -9.37 -32.70 2.58
N VAL A 245 -10.20 -31.68 2.34
CA VAL A 245 -11.00 -31.54 1.11
C VAL A 245 -10.63 -30.30 0.28
N THR A 246 -10.04 -29.28 0.89
CA THR A 246 -9.51 -28.10 0.19
C THR A 246 -8.04 -28.25 -0.20
N ASP A 247 -7.62 -27.55 -1.24
CA ASP A 247 -6.22 -27.50 -1.69
C ASP A 247 -5.62 -28.89 -2.00
N LYS A 248 -6.38 -29.74 -2.71
CA LYS A 248 -5.99 -31.12 -3.03
C LYS A 248 -5.71 -31.35 -4.50
N VAL A 249 -4.57 -31.97 -4.79
CA VAL A 249 -4.21 -32.41 -6.15
C VAL A 249 -5.12 -33.58 -6.53
N LEU A 250 -5.66 -33.55 -7.75
CA LEU A 250 -6.44 -34.67 -8.28
C LEU A 250 -5.48 -35.83 -8.63
N PRO A 251 -5.76 -37.07 -8.17
CA PRO A 251 -4.82 -38.18 -8.29
C PRO A 251 -4.77 -38.80 -9.69
N ARG A 252 -5.87 -38.72 -10.45
CA ARG A 252 -5.98 -39.31 -11.80
C ARG A 252 -5.74 -38.25 -12.85
N GLY A 253 -4.60 -38.34 -13.53
CA GLY A 253 -4.14 -37.33 -14.46
C GLY A 253 -3.77 -37.81 -15.85
N ILE A 254 -3.30 -36.85 -16.64
CA ILE A 254 -2.79 -37.04 -17.99
C ILE A 254 -1.32 -37.46 -17.89
N SER A 255 -0.92 -38.50 -18.62
CA SER A 255 0.48 -38.92 -18.70
C SER A 255 1.38 -37.77 -19.19
N PRO A 256 2.66 -37.73 -18.81
CA PRO A 256 3.59 -36.71 -19.31
C PRO A 256 3.57 -36.62 -20.84
N ILE A 257 3.51 -35.40 -21.35
CA ILE A 257 3.48 -35.10 -22.77
C ILE A 257 4.85 -34.62 -23.25
N GLN A 258 5.14 -34.85 -24.53
CA GLN A 258 6.35 -34.35 -25.18
C GLN A 258 6.02 -33.15 -26.08
N ILE A 259 6.67 -32.01 -25.85
CA ILE A 259 6.55 -30.82 -26.69
C ILE A 259 7.76 -30.75 -27.62
N ARG A 260 7.52 -30.65 -28.93
CA ARG A 260 8.56 -30.63 -29.97
C ARG A 260 8.65 -29.30 -30.69
N ARG A 261 9.88 -28.94 -31.07
CA ARG A 261 10.17 -27.79 -31.94
C ARG A 261 9.74 -28.10 -33.37
N ALA A 262 9.45 -27.06 -34.15
CA ALA A 262 9.12 -27.21 -35.57
C ALA A 262 10.30 -27.76 -36.41
N ALA A 263 11.53 -27.36 -36.09
CA ALA A 263 12.75 -27.85 -36.73
C ALA A 263 13.94 -27.90 -35.76
N PRO A 264 14.94 -28.77 -35.98
CA PRO A 264 16.22 -28.73 -35.28
C PRO A 264 16.91 -27.38 -35.51
N GLY A 265 17.34 -26.70 -34.43
CA GLY A 265 17.93 -25.36 -34.49
C GLY A 265 16.99 -24.20 -34.19
N ASN A 266 15.66 -24.41 -34.23
CA ASN A 266 14.69 -23.40 -33.77
C ASN A 266 14.78 -23.21 -32.25
N SER A 267 14.31 -22.04 -31.78
CA SER A 267 14.18 -21.71 -30.36
C SER A 267 13.47 -22.83 -29.59
N SER A 268 13.96 -23.12 -28.39
CA SER A 268 13.30 -24.03 -27.45
C SER A 268 12.11 -23.39 -26.73
N LEU A 269 11.89 -22.08 -26.91
CA LEU A 269 10.82 -21.31 -26.30
C LEU A 269 9.91 -20.69 -27.36
N ALA A 270 8.60 -20.75 -27.13
CA ALA A 270 7.61 -20.00 -27.90
C ALA A 270 7.41 -18.62 -27.27
N LEU A 271 8.23 -17.66 -27.68
CA LEU A 271 8.09 -16.26 -27.26
C LEU A 271 7.68 -15.44 -28.49
N PRO A 272 6.49 -14.82 -28.51
CA PRO A 272 6.14 -13.89 -29.58
C PRO A 272 7.07 -12.67 -29.57
N SER A 273 7.22 -12.01 -30.71
CA SER A 273 7.84 -10.68 -30.77
C SER A 273 6.98 -9.72 -29.96
N ARG A 274 7.58 -9.08 -28.95
CA ARG A 274 6.86 -8.24 -27.98
C ARG A 274 7.59 -6.91 -27.80
N PRO A 275 6.86 -5.81 -27.55
CA PRO A 275 7.48 -4.54 -27.21
C PRO A 275 8.22 -4.63 -25.87
N PRO A 276 9.20 -3.76 -25.61
CA PRO A 276 9.74 -3.56 -24.26
C PRO A 276 8.63 -3.26 -23.25
N CYS A 277 8.80 -3.73 -22.02
CA CYS A 277 7.81 -3.49 -20.97
C CYS A 277 7.64 -1.99 -20.70
N SER A 278 6.40 -1.52 -20.76
CA SER A 278 6.02 -0.15 -20.45
C SER A 278 4.62 -0.10 -19.83
N PRO A 279 4.30 0.95 -19.04
CA PRO A 279 2.97 1.10 -18.45
C PRO A 279 1.87 1.32 -19.50
N GLY A 280 0.68 0.78 -19.24
CA GLY A 280 -0.48 0.86 -20.13
C GLY A 280 -0.58 -0.26 -21.17
N LEU A 281 0.33 -1.24 -21.14
CA LEU A 281 0.23 -2.41 -22.02
C LEU A 281 -0.92 -3.34 -21.58
N PRO A 282 -1.71 -3.87 -22.53
CA PRO A 282 -2.71 -4.89 -22.23
C PRO A 282 -2.07 -6.12 -21.59
N THR A 283 -2.76 -6.72 -20.61
CA THR A 283 -2.29 -7.96 -19.98
C THR A 283 -2.71 -9.17 -20.80
N ALA A 284 -1.75 -10.01 -21.20
CA ALA A 284 -2.01 -11.31 -21.81
C ALA A 284 -2.64 -12.30 -20.81
N LYS A 285 -3.31 -13.34 -21.31
CA LYS A 285 -3.85 -14.45 -20.51
C LYS A 285 -3.32 -15.79 -21.06
N PRO A 286 -2.47 -16.52 -20.33
CA PRO A 286 -1.81 -16.09 -19.10
C PRO A 286 -0.88 -14.89 -19.34
N SER A 287 -0.55 -14.16 -18.28
CA SER A 287 0.38 -13.04 -18.23
C SER A 287 1.83 -13.45 -18.50
N GLY A 288 2.20 -14.70 -18.22
CA GLY A 288 3.56 -15.19 -18.37
C GLY A 288 3.74 -16.67 -18.00
N PHE A 289 5.00 -17.11 -18.00
CA PHE A 289 5.41 -18.45 -17.58
C PHE A 289 6.84 -18.48 -17.06
N TYR A 290 7.17 -19.50 -16.27
CA TYR A 290 8.55 -19.78 -15.86
C TYR A 290 9.26 -20.68 -16.86
N HIS A 291 10.55 -20.41 -17.10
CA HIS A 291 11.49 -21.35 -17.67
C HIS A 291 12.87 -21.12 -17.05
N GLY A 292 13.54 -22.17 -16.57
CA GLY A 292 14.83 -22.03 -15.90
C GLY A 292 14.79 -21.13 -14.67
N HIS A 293 13.70 -21.15 -13.89
CA HIS A 293 13.45 -20.25 -12.75
C HIS A 293 13.27 -18.74 -13.09
N VAL A 294 13.19 -18.39 -14.36
CA VAL A 294 12.97 -17.00 -14.82
C VAL A 294 11.55 -16.84 -15.33
N TRP A 295 10.87 -15.78 -14.88
CA TRP A 295 9.55 -15.41 -15.38
C TRP A 295 9.66 -14.68 -16.72
N HIS A 296 8.96 -15.20 -17.72
CA HIS A 296 8.84 -14.61 -19.05
C HIS A 296 7.42 -14.06 -19.23
N SER A 297 7.29 -12.74 -19.29
CA SER A 297 6.02 -12.08 -19.59
C SER A 297 5.57 -12.38 -21.03
N LEU A 298 4.31 -12.75 -21.23
CA LEU A 298 3.71 -12.86 -22.56
C LEU A 298 3.23 -11.51 -23.11
N SER A 299 3.12 -10.49 -22.25
CA SER A 299 2.64 -9.16 -22.63
C SER A 299 3.76 -8.26 -23.18
N CYS A 300 4.98 -8.41 -22.67
CA CYS A 300 6.12 -7.56 -23.01
C CYS A 300 7.46 -8.28 -22.86
N SER A 301 8.51 -7.72 -23.45
CA SER A 301 9.88 -8.20 -23.27
C SER A 301 10.47 -7.66 -21.97
N SER A 302 10.44 -8.47 -20.90
CA SER A 302 11.05 -8.15 -19.61
C SER A 302 12.57 -8.37 -19.61
N ARG A 303 13.29 -7.53 -18.86
CA ARG A 303 14.72 -7.71 -18.56
C ARG A 303 14.90 -8.45 -17.23
N SER A 304 15.99 -9.22 -17.12
CA SER A 304 16.39 -9.83 -15.85
C SER A 304 17.47 -8.99 -15.17
N PHE A 305 17.49 -9.03 -13.82
CA PHE A 305 18.45 -8.31 -13.00
C PHE A 305 19.24 -9.27 -12.08
N PRO A 306 20.08 -10.17 -12.66
CA PRO A 306 20.71 -11.24 -11.90
C PRO A 306 21.87 -10.77 -10.99
N THR A 307 22.32 -9.52 -11.12
CA THR A 307 23.46 -8.99 -10.38
C THR A 307 23.12 -7.72 -9.60
N VAL A 308 23.80 -7.48 -8.49
CA VAL A 308 23.68 -6.25 -7.69
C VAL A 308 23.89 -5.00 -8.55
N ASN A 309 24.89 -5.01 -9.45
CA ASN A 309 25.16 -3.88 -10.35
C ASN A 309 24.01 -3.62 -11.34
N SER A 310 23.33 -4.67 -11.84
CA SER A 310 22.18 -4.49 -12.71
C SER A 310 20.98 -3.87 -11.98
N ILE A 311 20.76 -4.24 -10.71
CA ILE A 311 19.73 -3.64 -9.85
C ILE A 311 20.07 -2.18 -9.56
N LEU A 312 21.31 -1.91 -9.11
CA LEU A 312 21.80 -0.55 -8.84
C LEU A 312 21.82 0.33 -10.09
N GLY A 313 22.05 -0.23 -11.28
CA GLY A 313 22.01 0.51 -12.54
C GLY A 313 20.59 0.89 -12.92
N CYS A 314 19.64 -0.02 -12.73
CA CYS A 314 18.21 0.19 -12.97
C CYS A 314 17.62 1.23 -12.02
N LEU A 315 17.94 1.14 -10.73
CA LEU A 315 17.39 2.01 -9.69
C LEU A 315 18.06 3.39 -9.58
N ALA A 316 19.20 3.61 -10.26
CA ALA A 316 19.97 4.84 -10.12
C ALA A 316 19.12 6.10 -10.34
N GLY A 317 19.17 7.04 -9.40
CA GLY A 317 18.42 8.30 -9.41
C GLY A 317 16.96 8.21 -8.98
N HIS A 318 16.43 7.02 -8.71
CA HIS A 318 15.01 6.84 -8.43
C HIS A 318 14.68 6.85 -6.94
N VAL A 319 13.51 7.41 -6.64
CA VAL A 319 12.82 7.28 -5.36
C VAL A 319 11.63 6.34 -5.55
N VAL A 320 11.67 5.18 -4.91
CA VAL A 320 10.65 4.14 -5.01
C VAL A 320 9.75 4.17 -3.78
N HIS A 321 8.47 4.49 -3.97
CA HIS A 321 7.44 4.49 -2.94
C HIS A 321 6.60 3.22 -3.06
N MET A 322 6.82 2.28 -2.15
CA MET A 322 6.04 1.05 -2.06
C MET A 322 4.98 1.15 -0.95
N MET A 323 3.71 0.93 -1.29
CA MET A 323 2.58 1.05 -0.36
C MET A 323 1.64 -0.15 -0.48
N GLY A 324 1.38 -0.86 0.61
CA GLY A 324 0.53 -2.04 0.52
C GLY A 324 0.50 -2.97 1.73
N ASP A 325 0.31 -4.26 1.46
CA ASP A 325 0.34 -5.34 2.43
C ASP A 325 1.75 -5.93 2.61
N SER A 326 1.91 -6.80 3.60
CA SER A 326 3.17 -7.49 3.88
C SER A 326 3.77 -8.26 2.69
N THR A 327 2.98 -8.60 1.67
CA THR A 327 3.46 -9.27 0.44
C THR A 327 4.20 -8.31 -0.50
N LEU A 328 3.87 -7.02 -0.53
CA LEU A 328 4.66 -6.02 -1.26
C LEU A 328 5.89 -5.59 -0.46
N ARG A 329 5.82 -5.61 0.88
CA ARG A 329 7.00 -5.41 1.74
C ARG A 329 8.14 -6.37 1.39
N GLN A 330 7.83 -7.60 0.95
CA GLN A 330 8.84 -8.57 0.52
C GLN A 330 9.72 -8.05 -0.62
N TRP A 331 9.24 -7.14 -1.48
CA TRP A 331 10.08 -6.53 -2.52
C TRP A 331 11.11 -5.58 -1.91
N TRP A 332 10.68 -4.75 -0.95
CA TRP A 332 11.56 -3.86 -0.22
C TRP A 332 12.63 -4.66 0.55
N GLU A 333 12.21 -5.72 1.24
CA GLU A 333 13.11 -6.64 1.96
C GLU A 333 14.08 -7.35 1.01
N TYR A 334 13.59 -7.85 -0.13
CA TYR A 334 14.42 -8.48 -1.15
C TYR A 334 15.49 -7.53 -1.71
N LEU A 335 15.13 -6.29 -2.05
CA LEU A 335 16.08 -5.31 -2.57
C LEU A 335 17.13 -4.94 -1.53
N ARG A 336 16.70 -4.66 -0.29
CA ARG A 336 17.61 -4.39 0.84
C ARG A 336 18.57 -5.55 1.09
N ASP A 337 18.07 -6.77 1.15
CA ASP A 337 18.89 -7.95 1.49
C ASP A 337 19.82 -8.37 0.34
N THR A 338 19.43 -8.07 -0.90
CA THR A 338 20.20 -8.44 -2.10
C THR A 338 21.29 -7.41 -2.43
N VAL A 339 21.12 -6.14 -2.06
CA VAL A 339 22.03 -5.04 -2.39
C VAL A 339 22.70 -4.52 -1.12
N PRO A 340 23.93 -4.95 -0.79
CA PRO A 340 24.57 -4.60 0.49
C PRO A 340 24.85 -3.10 0.71
N SER A 341 24.88 -2.31 -0.37
CA SER A 341 25.05 -0.86 -0.33
C SER A 341 23.76 -0.10 -0.05
N LEU A 342 22.58 -0.72 -0.21
CA LEU A 342 21.31 -0.16 0.21
C LEU A 342 21.21 -0.27 1.74
N LYS A 343 21.56 0.81 2.44
CA LYS A 343 21.59 0.86 3.89
C LYS A 343 20.20 1.20 4.43
N PRO A 344 19.60 0.31 5.26
CA PRO A 344 18.37 0.65 5.94
C PRO A 344 18.61 1.77 6.95
N VAL A 345 17.62 2.66 7.08
CA VAL A 345 17.56 3.66 8.15
C VAL A 345 16.51 3.18 9.16
N ASP A 346 16.90 3.07 10.42
CA ASP A 346 15.97 2.81 11.52
C ASP A 346 15.24 4.11 11.89
N LEU A 347 13.96 4.20 11.53
CA LEU A 347 13.10 5.34 11.85
C LEU A 347 12.43 5.20 13.23
N HIS A 348 12.82 4.20 14.03
CA HIS A 348 12.27 3.87 15.34
C HIS A 348 10.74 3.65 15.32
N VAL A 349 10.26 2.97 14.27
CA VAL A 349 8.84 2.63 14.06
C VAL A 349 8.61 1.13 14.05
N THR A 350 7.34 0.71 14.20
CA THR A 350 6.95 -0.71 14.07
C THR A 350 7.31 -1.23 12.68
N TYR A 351 8.29 -2.13 12.60
CA TYR A 351 8.88 -2.57 11.33
C TYR A 351 7.86 -3.17 10.34
N GLN A 352 6.82 -3.86 10.82
CA GLN A 352 5.81 -4.49 9.97
C GLN A 352 4.94 -3.48 9.22
N THR A 353 4.69 -2.31 9.81
CA THR A 353 3.80 -1.28 9.27
C THR A 353 4.57 -0.12 8.64
N GLY A 354 5.80 0.11 9.09
CA GLY A 354 6.66 1.19 8.61
C GLY A 354 6.23 2.56 9.16
N PRO A 355 6.69 3.65 8.53
CA PRO A 355 7.49 3.68 7.30
C PRO A 355 8.88 3.03 7.46
N LEU A 356 9.31 2.28 6.46
CA LEU A 356 10.67 1.81 6.33
C LEU A 356 11.39 2.59 5.24
N MET A 357 12.71 2.69 5.39
CA MET A 357 13.54 3.41 4.45
C MET A 357 14.89 2.71 4.26
N ALA A 358 15.37 2.67 3.02
CA ALA A 358 16.74 2.31 2.70
C ALA A 358 17.31 3.25 1.64
N VAL A 359 18.60 3.58 1.74
CA VAL A 359 19.28 4.49 0.81
C VAL A 359 20.58 3.92 0.28
N GLU A 360 20.89 4.27 -0.97
CA GLU A 360 22.22 4.16 -1.54
C GLU A 360 22.60 5.54 -2.07
N THR A 361 23.62 6.15 -1.47
CA THR A 361 23.97 7.56 -1.69
C THR A 361 24.86 7.79 -2.91
N THR A 362 25.59 6.78 -3.40
CA THR A 362 26.47 6.91 -4.57
C THR A 362 25.69 7.10 -5.87
N ARG A 363 24.51 6.49 -5.97
CA ARG A 363 23.63 6.47 -7.14
C ARG A 363 22.28 7.12 -6.86
N ASN A 364 22.14 7.82 -5.74
CA ASN A 364 20.92 8.55 -5.35
C ASN A 364 19.66 7.67 -5.38
N ILE A 365 19.72 6.49 -4.75
CA ILE A 365 18.61 5.55 -4.69
C ILE A 365 17.94 5.66 -3.33
N VAL A 366 16.62 5.79 -3.33
CA VAL A 366 15.82 5.81 -2.10
C VAL A 366 14.67 4.81 -2.22
N LEU A 367 14.56 3.89 -1.26
CA LEU A 367 13.47 2.94 -1.15
C LEU A 367 12.62 3.28 0.08
N HIS A 368 11.35 3.59 -0.14
CA HIS A 368 10.34 3.75 0.89
C HIS A 368 9.37 2.56 0.88
N TRP A 369 9.04 2.06 2.07
CA TRP A 369 7.95 1.12 2.27
C TRP A 369 7.00 1.62 3.36
N ARG A 370 5.69 1.48 3.17
CA ARG A 370 4.69 1.66 4.24
C ARG A 370 3.43 0.84 4.00
N ALA A 371 2.71 0.55 5.08
CA ALA A 371 1.41 -0.08 5.00
C ALA A 371 0.32 0.85 4.42
N HIS A 372 -0.76 0.29 3.88
CA HIS A 372 -1.85 1.03 3.18
C HIS A 372 -2.86 1.77 4.09
N GLY A 373 -2.66 1.77 5.41
CA GLY A 373 -3.59 2.36 6.37
C GLY A 373 -4.78 1.46 6.73
N TRP A 374 -5.80 2.01 7.37
CA TRP A 374 -6.97 1.23 7.81
C TRP A 374 -7.79 0.67 6.63
N PRO A 375 -8.42 -0.52 6.75
CA PRO A 375 -8.24 -1.51 7.81
C PRO A 375 -6.90 -2.27 7.64
N LEU A 376 -5.98 -2.08 8.59
CA LEU A 376 -4.67 -2.72 8.58
C LEU A 376 -4.63 -3.84 9.61
N ARG A 377 -4.38 -5.09 9.20
CA ARG A 377 -4.05 -6.16 10.16
C ARG A 377 -2.56 -6.06 10.51
N SER A 378 -2.27 -5.60 11.72
CA SER A 378 -0.89 -5.36 12.19
C SER A 378 -0.71 -5.62 13.68
N LEU A 379 0.55 -5.62 14.11
CA LEU A 379 0.89 -5.38 15.50
C LEU A 379 0.48 -3.97 15.93
N ARG A 380 0.57 -3.70 17.22
CA ARG A 380 0.36 -2.37 17.79
C ARG A 380 1.21 -1.33 17.07
N THR A 381 0.55 -0.36 16.45
CA THR A 381 1.15 0.66 15.60
C THR A 381 0.58 2.03 15.98
N PRO A 382 1.41 3.08 16.05
CA PRO A 382 0.92 4.44 16.24
C PRO A 382 -0.06 4.84 15.12
N VAL A 383 -1.22 5.39 15.47
CA VAL A 383 -2.20 5.84 14.46
C VAL A 383 -1.64 6.92 13.55
N ALA A 384 -0.73 7.76 14.07
CA ALA A 384 -0.02 8.76 13.28
C ALA A 384 0.82 8.14 12.15
N SER A 385 1.25 6.87 12.26
CA SER A 385 1.98 6.16 11.20
C SER A 385 1.08 5.48 10.16
N LEU A 386 -0.24 5.48 10.37
CA LEU A 386 -1.22 4.81 9.50
C LEU A 386 -1.78 5.76 8.44
N HIS A 387 -0.94 6.07 7.46
CA HIS A 387 -1.30 6.98 6.38
C HIS A 387 -2.18 6.29 5.31
N SER A 388 -3.18 7.01 4.80
CA SER A 388 -3.96 6.54 3.64
C SER A 388 -3.11 6.63 2.38
N VAL A 389 -3.17 5.60 1.54
CA VAL A 389 -2.52 5.59 0.21
C VAL A 389 -2.91 6.82 -0.63
N VAL A 390 -4.18 7.25 -0.55
CA VAL A 390 -4.67 8.43 -1.28
C VAL A 390 -3.93 9.69 -0.84
N GLN A 391 -3.75 9.87 0.47
CA GLN A 391 -3.06 11.03 1.04
C GLN A 391 -1.58 11.04 0.65
N GLU A 392 -0.94 9.86 0.65
CA GLU A 392 0.44 9.71 0.19
C GLU A 392 0.60 10.10 -1.27
N LEU A 393 -0.22 9.53 -2.16
CA LEU A 393 -0.20 9.85 -3.59
C LEU A 393 -0.50 11.34 -3.86
N GLY A 394 -1.40 11.94 -3.08
CA GLY A 394 -1.71 13.36 -3.15
C GLY A 394 -0.55 14.26 -2.72
N GLY A 395 0.31 13.77 -1.83
CA GLY A 395 1.52 14.45 -1.37
C GLY A 395 2.77 14.20 -2.22
N LEU A 396 2.71 13.32 -3.22
CA LEU A 396 3.83 13.09 -4.13
C LEU A 396 3.86 14.16 -5.22
N ALA A 397 5.04 14.76 -5.44
CA ALA A 397 5.27 15.58 -6.62
C ALA A 397 4.99 14.77 -7.89
N GLY A 398 5.54 13.55 -7.94
CA GLY A 398 5.59 12.70 -9.12
C GLY A 398 6.82 13.00 -9.97
N GLY A 399 6.82 12.50 -11.19
CA GLY A 399 7.81 12.79 -12.22
C GLY A 399 8.65 11.58 -12.60
N PRO A 400 9.61 11.77 -13.51
CA PRO A 400 10.40 10.68 -14.08
C PRO A 400 11.17 9.84 -13.05
N HIS A 401 11.53 10.40 -11.89
CA HIS A 401 12.32 9.70 -10.85
C HIS A 401 11.46 9.06 -9.77
N THR A 402 10.16 9.26 -9.83
CA THR A 402 9.23 8.74 -8.83
C THR A 402 8.62 7.45 -9.36
N VAL A 403 8.88 6.36 -8.63
CA VAL A 403 8.23 5.07 -8.86
C VAL A 403 7.26 4.82 -7.72
N VAL A 404 6.01 4.51 -8.06
CA VAL A 404 4.98 4.14 -7.08
C VAL A 404 4.63 2.68 -7.31
N VAL A 405 4.70 1.87 -6.25
CA VAL A 405 4.25 0.47 -6.29
C VAL A 405 3.13 0.28 -5.28
N LEU A 406 1.97 -0.17 -5.75
CA LEU A 406 0.79 -0.43 -4.94
C LEU A 406 0.51 -1.93 -4.90
N GLY A 407 0.32 -2.47 -3.71
CA GLY A 407 0.04 -3.91 -3.51
C GLY A 407 -0.96 -4.12 -2.39
N LEU A 408 -2.25 -4.11 -2.74
CA LEU A 408 -3.36 -4.24 -1.80
C LEU A 408 -4.10 -5.55 -2.02
N GLY A 409 -4.68 -6.13 -0.97
CA GLY A 409 -5.71 -7.16 -1.12
C GLY A 409 -5.83 -8.12 0.06
N ALA A 410 -4.71 -8.51 0.67
CA ALA A 410 -4.69 -9.51 1.73
C ALA A 410 -5.50 -9.06 2.96
N HIS A 411 -5.44 -7.77 3.31
CA HIS A 411 -6.21 -7.24 4.44
C HIS A 411 -7.70 -7.04 4.13
N PHE A 412 -8.09 -7.01 2.86
CA PHE A 412 -9.46 -6.74 2.43
C PHE A 412 -10.32 -7.99 2.26
N THR A 413 -9.73 -9.19 2.30
CA THR A 413 -10.47 -10.47 2.23
C THR A 413 -11.43 -10.70 3.40
N THR A 414 -11.30 -9.94 4.49
CA THR A 414 -12.11 -10.06 5.71
C THR A 414 -13.32 -9.11 5.75
N PHE A 415 -13.60 -8.40 4.65
CA PHE A 415 -14.70 -7.44 4.54
C PHE A 415 -15.48 -7.65 3.26
N PRO A 416 -16.77 -7.28 3.21
CA PRO A 416 -17.54 -7.27 1.97
C PRO A 416 -16.82 -6.55 0.83
N PRO A 417 -17.06 -6.96 -0.44
CA PRO A 417 -16.39 -6.37 -1.59
C PRO A 417 -16.61 -4.87 -1.74
N SER A 418 -17.72 -4.34 -1.22
CA SER A 418 -18.02 -2.91 -1.23
C SER A 418 -16.96 -2.07 -0.51
N VAL A 419 -16.40 -2.56 0.61
CA VAL A 419 -15.34 -1.86 1.35
C VAL A 419 -14.09 -1.72 0.51
N PHE A 420 -13.71 -2.80 -0.19
CA PHE A 420 -12.54 -2.77 -1.07
C PHE A 420 -12.78 -1.94 -2.33
N ALA A 421 -13.96 -2.03 -2.95
CA ALA A 421 -14.33 -1.22 -4.10
C ALA A 421 -14.28 0.28 -3.76
N GLN A 422 -14.79 0.69 -2.59
CA GLN A 422 -14.71 2.07 -2.12
C GLN A 422 -13.26 2.53 -1.92
N ARG A 423 -12.41 1.68 -1.31
CA ARG A 423 -10.97 1.94 -1.16
C ARG A 423 -10.29 2.12 -2.52
N LEU A 424 -10.58 1.24 -3.48
CA LEU A 424 -10.01 1.30 -4.82
C LEU A 424 -10.42 2.56 -5.57
N ALA A 425 -11.67 3.00 -5.42
CA ALA A 425 -12.16 4.19 -6.11
C ALA A 425 -11.37 5.46 -5.70
N GLY A 426 -11.09 5.62 -4.39
CA GLY A 426 -10.24 6.71 -3.90
C GLY A 426 -8.79 6.59 -4.37
N ILE A 427 -8.19 5.39 -4.33
CA ILE A 427 -6.81 5.18 -4.78
C ILE A 427 -6.69 5.43 -6.29
N ARG A 428 -7.64 4.95 -7.09
CA ARG A 428 -7.70 5.19 -8.53
C ARG A 428 -7.73 6.68 -8.82
N ALA A 429 -8.63 7.43 -8.17
CA ALA A 429 -8.72 8.88 -8.36
C ALA A 429 -7.38 9.57 -8.05
N ALA A 430 -6.70 9.14 -6.98
CA ALA A 430 -5.39 9.66 -6.63
C ALA A 430 -4.29 9.31 -7.65
N VAL A 431 -4.28 8.08 -8.18
CA VAL A 431 -3.36 7.65 -9.25
C VAL A 431 -3.63 8.44 -10.54
N ALA A 432 -4.90 8.60 -10.94
CA ALA A 432 -5.28 9.38 -12.10
C ALA A 432 -4.83 10.84 -11.95
N ALA A 433 -5.04 11.45 -10.78
CA ALA A 433 -4.58 12.81 -10.49
C ALA A 433 -3.05 12.94 -10.48
N LEU A 434 -2.33 11.93 -9.99
CA LEU A 434 -0.86 11.88 -10.03
C LEU A 434 -0.35 11.81 -11.48
N LEU A 435 -0.91 10.91 -12.30
CA LEU A 435 -0.52 10.75 -13.70
C LEU A 435 -0.94 11.94 -14.58
N ALA A 436 -2.06 12.59 -14.28
CA ALA A 436 -2.47 13.82 -14.98
C ALA A 436 -1.52 14.99 -14.66
N ARG A 437 -1.01 15.06 -13.42
CA ARG A 437 -0.04 16.08 -12.99
C ARG A 437 1.37 15.80 -13.51
N GLU A 438 1.83 14.56 -13.41
CA GLU A 438 3.18 14.11 -13.79
C GLU A 438 3.10 12.81 -14.62
N PRO A 439 2.87 12.89 -15.95
CA PRO A 439 2.65 11.74 -16.82
C PRO A 439 3.82 10.76 -16.96
N HIS A 440 5.01 11.18 -16.51
CA HIS A 440 6.23 10.36 -16.53
C HIS A 440 6.46 9.58 -15.23
N THR A 441 5.57 9.73 -14.23
CA THR A 441 5.60 8.90 -13.01
C THR A 441 5.31 7.46 -13.37
N LEU A 442 6.15 6.53 -12.92
CA LEU A 442 5.89 5.10 -13.08
C LEU A 442 4.99 4.61 -11.94
N VAL A 443 3.81 4.09 -12.26
CA VAL A 443 2.90 3.46 -11.29
C VAL A 443 2.75 1.97 -11.61
N VAL A 444 3.07 1.12 -10.63
CA VAL A 444 3.00 -0.34 -10.71
C VAL A 444 1.93 -0.86 -9.75
N ILE A 445 1.01 -1.67 -10.27
CA ILE A 445 -0.03 -2.37 -9.50
C ILE A 445 0.36 -3.84 -9.39
N LYS A 446 0.75 -4.26 -8.18
CA LYS A 446 1.01 -5.66 -7.84
C LYS A 446 -0.30 -6.33 -7.45
N LEU A 447 -0.66 -7.39 -8.17
CA LEU A 447 -1.80 -8.24 -7.80
C LEU A 447 -1.47 -9.10 -6.58
N ALA A 448 -2.50 -9.54 -5.86
CA ALA A 448 -2.35 -10.36 -4.67
C ALA A 448 -1.94 -11.80 -5.02
N ASN A 449 -1.11 -12.38 -4.15
CA ASN A 449 -0.56 -13.73 -4.29
C ASN A 449 -1.61 -14.80 -3.98
N THR A 450 -1.46 -16.01 -4.52
CA THR A 450 -2.17 -17.19 -3.99
C THR A 450 -1.61 -17.58 -2.60
N GLY A 451 -2.35 -18.38 -1.83
CA GLY A 451 -1.82 -19.05 -0.64
C GLY A 451 -2.77 -19.17 0.55
N TYR A 452 -3.96 -18.57 0.51
CA TYR A 452 -4.92 -18.63 1.61
C TYR A 452 -6.07 -19.61 1.33
N LYS A 453 -6.58 -20.31 2.36
CA LYS A 453 -7.62 -21.36 2.23
C LYS A 453 -8.66 -21.33 3.38
N SER A 454 -8.88 -20.17 4.01
CA SER A 454 -9.78 -20.02 5.17
C SER A 454 -10.89 -19.00 4.92
N VAL A 455 -11.85 -18.91 5.86
CA VAL A 455 -12.89 -17.85 5.83
C VAL A 455 -12.37 -16.44 6.11
N TYR A 456 -11.14 -16.32 6.60
CA TYR A 456 -10.49 -15.03 6.90
C TYR A 456 -9.54 -14.58 5.78
N GLY A 457 -9.39 -15.42 4.76
CA GLY A 457 -8.57 -15.20 3.59
C GLY A 457 -8.62 -16.48 2.77
N SER A 458 -8.96 -16.38 1.49
CA SER A 458 -9.01 -17.54 0.60
C SER A 458 -8.53 -17.14 -0.79
N ASP A 459 -8.03 -18.10 -1.55
CA ASP A 459 -7.72 -17.92 -2.97
C ASP A 459 -8.96 -17.48 -3.75
N TRP A 460 -10.16 -17.91 -3.34
CA TRP A 460 -11.40 -17.44 -3.96
C TRP A 460 -11.61 -15.93 -3.72
N PHE A 461 -11.52 -15.45 -2.47
CA PHE A 461 -11.60 -14.01 -2.17
C PHE A 461 -10.51 -13.22 -2.89
N THR A 462 -9.29 -13.76 -2.90
CA THR A 462 -8.13 -13.11 -3.51
C THR A 462 -8.28 -12.99 -5.02
N LEU A 463 -8.84 -14.00 -5.68
CA LEU A 463 -9.19 -13.94 -7.10
C LEU A 463 -10.20 -12.81 -7.37
N GLN A 464 -11.24 -12.70 -6.54
CA GLN A 464 -12.24 -11.63 -6.67
C GLN A 464 -11.63 -10.23 -6.47
N VAL A 465 -10.79 -10.07 -5.45
CA VAL A 465 -10.02 -8.85 -5.18
C VAL A 465 -9.13 -8.48 -6.37
N ASN A 466 -8.44 -9.45 -6.98
CA ASN A 466 -7.61 -9.23 -8.16
C ASN A 466 -8.42 -8.81 -9.39
N ARG A 467 -9.65 -9.33 -9.57
CA ARG A 467 -10.56 -8.87 -10.64
C ARG A 467 -10.91 -7.39 -10.46
N LEU A 468 -11.25 -6.98 -9.23
CA LEU A 468 -11.53 -5.57 -8.92
C LEU A 468 -10.30 -4.68 -9.11
N LEU A 469 -9.12 -5.12 -8.66
CA LEU A 469 -7.86 -4.39 -8.88
C LEU A 469 -7.58 -4.15 -10.35
N ARG A 470 -7.67 -5.19 -11.19
CA ARG A 470 -7.45 -5.03 -12.63
C ARG A 470 -8.43 -4.04 -13.23
N ALA A 471 -9.72 -4.22 -12.98
CA ALA A 471 -10.76 -3.34 -13.51
C ALA A 471 -10.60 -1.88 -13.06
N ALA A 472 -10.18 -1.67 -11.81
CA ALA A 472 -9.99 -0.33 -11.24
C ALA A 472 -8.86 0.48 -11.89
N PHE A 473 -7.90 -0.14 -12.57
CA PHE A 473 -6.77 0.57 -13.19
C PHE A 473 -6.58 0.26 -14.68
N ALA A 474 -7.48 -0.51 -15.30
CA ALA A 474 -7.31 -1.02 -16.67
C ALA A 474 -7.15 0.08 -17.75
N ASP A 475 -7.75 1.24 -17.53
CA ASP A 475 -7.74 2.39 -18.43
C ASP A 475 -6.73 3.48 -18.02
N LEU A 476 -5.96 3.25 -16.95
CA LEU A 476 -4.86 4.14 -16.55
C LEU A 476 -3.54 3.62 -17.08
N ARG A 477 -2.59 4.54 -17.28
CA ARG A 477 -1.22 4.24 -17.73
C ARG A 477 -0.38 3.64 -16.58
N VAL A 478 -0.77 2.46 -16.11
CA VAL A 478 -0.09 1.70 -15.04
C VAL A 478 0.52 0.41 -15.57
N ALA A 479 1.50 -0.14 -14.87
CA ALA A 479 2.04 -1.47 -15.14
C ALA A 479 1.46 -2.48 -14.14
N PHE A 480 1.02 -3.66 -14.61
CA PHE A 480 0.57 -4.74 -13.74
C PHE A 480 1.68 -5.77 -13.52
N VAL A 481 1.88 -6.19 -12.27
CA VAL A 481 2.63 -7.40 -11.92
C VAL A 481 1.67 -8.44 -11.39
N ASP A 482 1.47 -9.49 -12.18
CA ASP A 482 0.51 -10.55 -11.91
C ASP A 482 1.09 -11.63 -10.99
N ALA A 483 1.31 -11.26 -9.73
CA ALA A 483 1.87 -12.18 -8.73
C ALA A 483 0.97 -13.39 -8.45
N TRP A 484 -0.34 -13.30 -8.74
CA TRP A 484 -1.26 -14.44 -8.72
C TRP A 484 -0.83 -15.53 -9.70
N GLU A 485 -0.58 -15.18 -10.96
CA GLU A 485 -0.15 -16.15 -11.95
C GLU A 485 1.27 -16.66 -11.69
N MET A 486 2.16 -15.80 -11.21
CA MET A 486 3.51 -16.20 -10.84
C MET A 486 3.50 -17.25 -9.72
N THR A 487 2.75 -17.00 -8.64
CA THR A 487 2.64 -17.96 -7.51
C THR A 487 1.88 -19.25 -7.87
N SER A 488 1.06 -19.25 -8.92
CA SER A 488 0.31 -20.43 -9.37
C SER A 488 1.01 -21.29 -10.42
N SER A 489 2.15 -20.85 -10.97
CA SER A 489 2.79 -21.50 -12.12
C SER A 489 3.75 -22.63 -11.77
N LEU A 490 4.37 -22.63 -10.58
CA LEU A 490 5.39 -23.61 -10.18
C LEU A 490 4.86 -24.62 -9.16
N ALA A 491 5.55 -25.75 -9.02
CA ALA A 491 5.29 -26.77 -8.01
C ALA A 491 5.93 -26.40 -6.66
N LEU A 492 5.62 -25.20 -6.16
CA LEU A 492 6.08 -24.71 -4.86
C LEU A 492 4.97 -24.83 -3.80
N PRO A 493 5.30 -24.83 -2.50
CA PRO A 493 4.29 -24.75 -1.45
C PRO A 493 3.42 -23.51 -1.60
N ASP A 494 2.11 -23.68 -1.40
CA ASP A 494 1.16 -22.56 -1.37
C ASP A 494 1.43 -21.71 -0.13
N SER A 495 1.83 -20.46 -0.34
CA SER A 495 2.12 -19.50 0.72
C SER A 495 1.82 -18.10 0.24
N ILE A 496 1.06 -17.34 1.06
CA ILE A 496 0.76 -15.94 0.78
C ILE A 496 2.04 -15.08 0.74
N HIS A 497 3.06 -15.48 1.50
CA HIS A 497 4.43 -14.99 1.43
C HIS A 497 5.25 -15.99 0.62
N PRO A 498 5.30 -15.86 -0.72
CA PRO A 498 6.00 -16.79 -1.55
C PRO A 498 7.51 -16.75 -1.28
N VAL A 499 8.18 -17.84 -1.66
CA VAL A 499 9.62 -17.99 -1.52
C VAL A 499 10.39 -16.97 -2.36
N ARG A 500 11.65 -16.73 -2.00
CA ARG A 500 12.56 -15.79 -2.66
C ARG A 500 12.62 -15.95 -4.19
N LEU A 501 12.49 -17.18 -4.70
CA LEU A 501 12.44 -17.48 -6.13
C LEU A 501 11.30 -16.75 -6.87
N ILE A 502 10.13 -16.60 -6.27
CA ILE A 502 9.04 -15.84 -6.88
C ILE A 502 9.30 -14.35 -6.74
N VAL A 503 9.61 -13.90 -5.51
CA VAL A 503 9.83 -12.47 -5.19
C VAL A 503 10.91 -11.84 -6.07
N GLN A 504 11.99 -12.55 -6.41
CA GLN A 504 13.06 -12.03 -7.29
C GLN A 504 12.63 -11.84 -8.76
N ASN A 505 11.54 -12.47 -9.19
CA ASN A 505 11.03 -12.40 -10.57
C ASN A 505 9.91 -11.36 -10.73
N GLU A 506 9.33 -10.89 -9.63
CA GLU A 506 8.29 -9.87 -9.59
C GLU A 506 8.75 -8.41 -9.89
N PRO A 507 10.03 -8.00 -9.73
CA PRO A 507 10.47 -6.62 -10.00
C PRO A 507 10.33 -6.21 -11.48
N VAL A 508 9.94 -4.96 -11.71
CA VAL A 508 9.74 -4.37 -13.04
C VAL A 508 11.00 -3.61 -13.48
N ASP A 509 11.24 -3.56 -14.78
CA ASP A 509 12.29 -2.75 -15.41
C ASP A 509 11.99 -1.24 -15.26
N LEU A 510 12.96 -0.48 -14.74
CA LEU A 510 12.85 0.95 -14.46
C LEU A 510 13.84 1.68 -15.39
N HIS A 511 13.33 2.38 -16.40
CA HIS A 511 14.14 3.24 -17.27
C HIS A 511 13.60 4.65 -17.27
N VAL A 512 14.24 5.57 -16.54
CA VAL A 512 13.94 7.00 -16.62
C VAL A 512 15.17 7.87 -16.26
N THR A 513 15.23 9.12 -16.74
CA THR A 513 16.42 10.01 -16.67
C THR A 513 16.16 11.39 -16.02
N TYR A 514 17.19 11.83 -15.26
CA TYR A 514 17.56 13.08 -14.51
C TYR A 514 16.59 14.05 -13.78
N GLN A 515 17.08 14.53 -12.61
CA GLN A 515 16.41 14.97 -11.36
C GLN A 515 15.79 16.38 -11.31
N THR A 516 14.76 16.54 -10.46
CA THR A 516 14.66 17.54 -9.35
C THR A 516 13.66 17.06 -8.28
N GLY A 517 13.96 17.20 -6.98
CA GLY A 517 13.06 16.80 -5.88
C GLY A 517 13.62 17.13 -4.47
N PRO A 518 12.82 16.98 -3.39
CA PRO A 518 13.11 17.44 -2.03
C PRO A 518 14.47 16.98 -1.48
N LEU A 519 15.06 17.82 -0.61
CA LEU A 519 16.41 17.58 -0.08
C LEU A 519 16.38 16.62 1.10
N MET A 520 17.25 15.63 1.02
CA MET A 520 17.46 14.63 2.06
C MET A 520 18.94 14.34 2.19
N ALA A 521 19.42 14.25 3.44
CA ALA A 521 20.74 13.75 3.75
C ALA A 521 20.62 12.60 4.76
N VAL A 522 21.41 11.54 4.55
CA VAL A 522 21.43 10.36 5.41
C VAL A 522 22.87 10.06 5.78
N GLU A 523 23.11 9.86 7.08
CA GLU A 523 24.31 9.22 7.60
C GLU A 523 23.89 7.88 8.21
N THR A 524 24.41 6.79 7.69
CA THR A 524 23.91 5.44 8.00
C THR A 524 24.60 4.79 9.21
N THR A 525 25.82 5.21 9.56
CA THR A 525 26.59 4.60 10.67
C THR A 525 26.02 4.95 12.05
N ARG A 526 25.49 6.16 12.21
CA ARG A 526 24.83 6.67 13.41
C ARG A 526 23.33 6.83 13.24
N ASN A 527 22.80 6.36 12.10
CA ASN A 527 21.38 6.34 11.79
C ASN A 527 20.74 7.74 11.87
N ILE A 528 21.40 8.72 11.26
CA ILE A 528 20.96 10.12 11.24
C ILE A 528 20.29 10.39 9.90
N VAL A 529 19.08 10.92 9.96
CA VAL A 529 18.37 11.40 8.78
C VAL A 529 17.97 12.85 8.94
N LEU A 530 18.36 13.65 7.96
CA LEU A 530 17.94 15.02 7.81
C LEU A 530 17.00 15.13 6.62
N HIS A 531 15.75 15.48 6.91
CA HIS A 531 14.77 15.87 5.91
C HIS A 531 14.62 17.39 5.92
N TRP A 532 14.68 18.00 4.75
CA TRP A 532 14.33 19.41 4.60
C TRP A 532 13.17 19.58 3.63
N ARG A 533 12.21 20.43 4.02
CA ARG A 533 11.06 20.83 3.20
C ARG A 533 10.80 22.31 3.37
N ALA A 534 10.40 22.97 2.29
CA ALA A 534 9.85 24.32 2.37
C ALA A 534 8.47 24.28 3.03
N HIS A 535 8.12 25.32 3.80
CA HIS A 535 6.75 25.46 4.29
C HIS A 535 5.78 25.75 3.11
N GLY A 536 4.51 25.40 3.29
CA GLY A 536 3.46 25.70 2.32
C GLY A 536 3.12 27.19 2.22
N TRP A 537 1.96 27.48 1.63
CA TRP A 537 1.54 28.85 1.31
C TRP A 537 1.37 29.76 2.54
N PRO A 538 1.82 31.03 2.48
CA PRO A 538 2.54 31.67 1.36
C PRO A 538 4.02 31.29 1.31
N LEU A 539 4.50 30.79 0.16
CA LEU A 539 5.93 30.55 -0.10
C LEU A 539 6.39 31.39 -1.28
N ARG A 540 7.46 32.17 -1.11
CA ARG A 540 8.13 32.86 -2.22
C ARG A 540 9.28 31.97 -2.70
N SER A 541 9.15 31.39 -3.88
CA SER A 541 10.17 30.51 -4.47
C SER A 541 10.21 30.67 -5.98
N LEU A 542 11.25 30.12 -6.61
CA LEU A 542 11.23 29.86 -8.05
C LEU A 542 10.14 28.84 -8.39
N ARG A 543 9.87 28.61 -9.68
CA ARG A 543 8.86 27.65 -10.15
C ARG A 543 9.01 26.31 -9.41
N THR A 544 8.02 25.98 -8.59
CA THR A 544 8.01 24.79 -7.73
C THR A 544 6.69 24.05 -7.95
N SER A 545 6.72 22.71 -7.98
CA SER A 545 5.50 21.91 -8.06
C SER A 545 4.63 22.17 -6.84
N VAL A 546 3.33 22.38 -7.04
CA VAL A 546 2.38 22.61 -5.93
C VAL A 546 2.36 21.42 -4.97
N ALA A 547 2.56 20.21 -5.48
CA ALA A 547 2.63 19.00 -4.67
C ALA A 547 3.90 18.95 -3.78
N SER A 548 4.93 19.74 -4.07
CA SER A 548 6.10 19.92 -3.19
C SER A 548 5.88 21.00 -2.11
N LEU A 549 4.70 21.66 -2.08
CA LEU A 549 4.34 22.67 -1.09
C LEU A 549 3.48 22.05 0.00
N HIS A 550 4.12 21.62 1.08
CA HIS A 550 3.46 20.88 2.16
C HIS A 550 2.98 21.79 3.29
N SER A 551 1.79 21.50 3.82
CA SER A 551 1.29 22.15 5.04
C SER A 551 2.06 21.65 6.24
N VAL A 552 2.72 22.54 6.98
CA VAL A 552 3.43 22.21 8.23
C VAL A 552 2.49 21.49 9.21
N VAL A 553 1.23 21.91 9.29
CA VAL A 553 0.22 21.27 10.14
C VAL A 553 -0.01 19.81 9.75
N ARG A 554 -0.08 19.52 8.44
CA ARG A 554 -0.29 18.16 7.92
C ARG A 554 0.95 17.29 8.16
N GLU A 555 2.13 17.84 7.95
CA GLU A 555 3.40 17.15 8.20
C GLU A 555 3.52 16.76 9.69
N LEU A 556 3.31 17.70 10.60
CA LEU A 556 3.32 17.45 12.06
C LEU A 556 2.25 16.41 12.47
N GLY A 557 1.09 16.43 11.82
CA GLY A 557 0.02 15.45 12.06
C GLY A 557 0.41 14.02 11.70
N GLY A 558 1.22 13.84 10.65
CA GLY A 558 1.72 12.54 10.18
C GLY A 558 3.05 12.09 10.79
N LEU A 559 3.64 12.86 11.71
CA LEU A 559 4.83 12.42 12.44
C LEU A 559 4.41 11.52 13.59
N ALA A 560 5.00 10.32 13.68
CA ALA A 560 4.85 9.48 14.87
C ALA A 560 5.28 10.28 16.11
N GLY A 561 6.49 10.88 16.06
CA GLY A 561 7.13 11.59 17.15
C GLY A 561 8.08 10.67 17.92
N GLY A 562 8.42 11.06 19.15
CA GLY A 562 9.20 10.26 20.10
C GLY A 562 10.60 10.81 20.40
N PRO A 563 11.35 10.16 21.31
CA PRO A 563 12.62 10.66 21.83
C PRO A 563 13.74 10.82 20.80
N HIS A 564 13.61 10.16 19.65
CA HIS A 564 14.58 10.23 18.54
C HIS A 564 14.10 11.10 17.38
N THR A 565 12.98 11.81 17.53
CA THR A 565 12.45 12.73 16.53
C THR A 565 12.71 14.18 16.95
N VAL A 566 13.38 14.94 16.08
CA VAL A 566 13.59 16.38 16.24
C VAL A 566 12.87 17.11 15.11
N VAL A 567 12.05 18.09 15.47
CA VAL A 567 11.34 18.95 14.52
C VAL A 567 11.86 20.37 14.64
N VAL A 568 12.41 20.92 13.56
CA VAL A 568 12.86 22.32 13.51
C VAL A 568 11.91 23.12 12.63
N LEU A 569 11.29 24.16 13.18
CA LEU A 569 10.39 25.07 12.47
C LEU A 569 11.07 26.42 12.28
N GLY A 570 11.33 26.79 11.01
CA GLY A 570 11.77 28.12 10.62
C GLY A 570 10.67 28.81 9.81
N LEU A 571 10.01 29.80 10.41
CA LEU A 571 8.87 30.49 9.80
C LEU A 571 9.10 31.99 9.92
N GLY A 572 9.24 32.72 8.82
CA GLY A 572 9.27 34.18 8.96
C GLY A 572 9.54 34.95 7.67
N ALA A 573 10.64 34.65 6.97
CA ALA A 573 11.08 35.44 5.82
C ALA A 573 10.01 35.63 4.74
N HIS A 574 9.17 34.61 4.47
CA HIS A 574 8.14 34.68 3.45
C HIS A 574 6.82 35.33 3.92
N PHE A 575 6.68 35.57 5.22
CA PHE A 575 5.50 36.19 5.83
C PHE A 575 5.64 37.69 6.04
N THR A 576 6.85 38.25 5.93
CA THR A 576 7.12 39.68 6.13
C THR A 576 6.47 40.58 5.07
N THR A 577 6.03 40.01 3.94
CA THR A 577 5.33 40.73 2.87
C THR A 577 3.81 40.68 3.00
N PHE A 578 3.28 40.09 4.07
CA PHE A 578 1.85 39.92 4.32
C PHE A 578 1.45 40.62 5.62
N PRO A 579 0.17 41.01 5.78
CA PRO A 579 -0.31 41.52 7.05
C PRO A 579 -0.03 40.54 8.21
N PRO A 580 0.36 41.02 9.41
CA PRO A 580 0.62 40.15 10.57
C PRO A 580 -0.53 39.20 10.92
N SER A 581 -1.77 39.55 10.58
CA SER A 581 -2.95 38.70 10.74
C SER A 581 -2.87 37.39 9.95
N VAL A 582 -2.29 37.41 8.74
CA VAL A 582 -2.07 36.20 7.92
C VAL A 582 -1.08 35.26 8.59
N PHE A 583 0.00 35.82 9.13
CA PHE A 583 0.99 35.05 9.89
C PHE A 583 0.37 34.48 11.18
N ALA A 584 -0.36 35.29 11.94
CA ALA A 584 -1.03 34.85 13.17
C ALA A 584 -2.03 33.70 12.93
N GLN A 585 -2.80 33.76 11.85
CA GLN A 585 -3.74 32.69 11.48
C GLN A 585 -3.00 31.37 11.17
N ARG A 586 -1.90 31.42 10.40
CA ARG A 586 -1.09 30.23 10.10
C ARG A 586 -0.41 29.69 11.35
N LEU A 587 0.13 30.59 12.17
CA LEU A 587 0.80 30.27 13.42
C LEU A 587 -0.13 29.58 14.41
N ALA A 588 -1.40 29.98 14.50
CA ALA A 588 -2.39 29.31 15.35
C ALA A 588 -2.57 27.82 14.99
N GLY A 589 -2.65 27.50 13.69
CA GLY A 589 -2.74 26.11 13.23
C GLY A 589 -1.48 25.31 13.52
N ILE A 590 -0.30 25.90 13.30
CA ILE A 590 0.99 25.24 13.58
C ILE A 590 1.17 25.02 15.08
N ARG A 591 0.83 26.00 15.92
CA ARG A 591 0.81 25.87 17.38
C ARG A 591 -0.09 24.72 17.82
N ALA A 592 -1.31 24.64 17.30
CA ALA A 592 -2.23 23.55 17.61
C ALA A 592 -1.66 22.18 17.20
N ALA A 593 -1.00 22.10 16.05
CA ALA A 593 -0.36 20.87 15.58
C ALA A 593 0.85 20.46 16.45
N VAL A 594 1.68 21.41 16.87
CA VAL A 594 2.79 21.16 17.81
C VAL A 594 2.26 20.71 19.17
N ALA A 595 1.22 21.37 19.70
CA ALA A 595 0.60 20.96 20.95
C ALA A 595 0.03 19.54 20.86
N ALA A 596 -0.63 19.19 19.74
CA ALA A 596 -1.14 17.84 19.50
C ALA A 596 -0.01 16.80 19.39
N LEU A 597 1.10 17.12 18.72
CA LEU A 597 2.28 16.27 18.64
C LEU A 597 2.89 16.02 20.03
N LEU A 598 3.10 17.07 20.82
CA LEU A 598 3.69 16.97 22.16
C LEU A 598 2.75 16.31 23.18
N ALA A 599 1.43 16.39 22.98
CA ALA A 599 0.47 15.66 23.78
C ALA A 599 0.48 14.15 23.47
N ARG A 600 0.65 13.79 22.19
CA ARG A 600 0.74 12.39 21.75
C ARG A 600 2.09 11.76 22.10
N GLU A 601 3.18 12.45 21.82
CA GLU A 601 4.57 12.02 22.05
C GLU A 601 5.37 13.09 22.82
N PRO A 602 5.28 13.09 24.17
CA PRO A 602 5.90 14.10 25.02
C PRO A 602 7.43 14.19 24.93
N HIS A 603 8.09 13.14 24.44
CA HIS A 603 9.55 13.11 24.32
C HIS A 603 10.06 13.66 22.98
N THR A 604 9.18 14.10 22.08
CA THR A 604 9.59 14.75 20.81
C THR A 604 10.22 16.12 21.09
N LEU A 605 11.42 16.38 20.54
CA LEU A 605 12.03 17.70 20.62
C LEU A 605 11.52 18.59 19.48
N VAL A 606 10.93 19.73 19.82
CA VAL A 606 10.49 20.76 18.86
C VAL A 606 11.29 22.03 19.08
N VAL A 607 11.94 22.51 18.03
CA VAL A 607 12.79 23.71 18.04
C VAL A 607 12.21 24.76 17.11
N ILE A 608 12.01 25.98 17.61
CA ILE A 608 11.56 27.13 16.85
C ILE A 608 12.77 28.02 16.54
N LYS A 609 13.14 28.09 15.27
CA LYS A 609 14.17 29.02 14.78
C LYS A 609 13.51 30.37 14.50
N LEU A 610 13.96 31.42 15.19
CA LEU A 610 13.54 32.79 14.89
C LEU A 610 14.13 33.27 13.57
N ALA A 611 13.49 34.25 12.93
CA ALA A 611 13.93 34.79 11.66
C ALA A 611 15.16 35.69 11.82
N ASN A 612 16.04 35.65 10.81
CA ASN A 612 17.28 36.42 10.70
C ASN A 612 16.98 37.91 10.42
N THR A 613 17.89 38.82 10.80
CA THR A 613 17.90 40.21 10.28
C THR A 613 18.33 40.26 8.81
N GLY A 614 18.26 41.44 8.18
CA GLY A 614 18.82 41.70 6.85
C GLY A 614 17.79 41.85 5.73
N TYR A 615 16.50 42.02 6.07
CA TYR A 615 15.49 42.40 5.07
C TYR A 615 15.34 43.93 5.08
N LYS A 616 15.79 44.60 4.01
CA LYS A 616 15.74 46.06 3.89
C LYS A 616 15.03 46.49 2.61
N SER A 617 13.72 46.29 2.56
CA SER A 617 12.87 46.61 1.41
C SER A 617 11.55 47.26 1.86
N VAL A 618 10.92 48.04 0.99
CA VAL A 618 9.53 48.50 1.21
C VAL A 618 8.55 47.33 1.22
N TYR A 619 8.92 46.20 0.61
CA TYR A 619 8.11 44.98 0.58
C TYR A 619 8.39 44.03 1.76
N GLY A 620 9.35 44.34 2.63
CA GLY A 620 9.71 43.57 3.81
C GLY A 620 10.84 44.23 4.60
N SER A 621 10.73 44.35 5.91
CA SER A 621 11.72 45.05 6.75
C SER A 621 12.06 44.28 8.01
N ASP A 622 13.23 44.54 8.57
CA ASP A 622 13.64 44.06 9.90
C ASP A 622 12.59 44.41 10.98
N TRP A 623 11.90 45.54 10.86
CA TRP A 623 10.80 45.86 11.78
C TRP A 623 9.65 44.83 11.70
N PHE A 624 9.25 44.41 10.48
CA PHE A 624 8.25 43.36 10.30
C PHE A 624 8.75 42.01 10.80
N THR A 625 10.00 41.66 10.50
CA THR A 625 10.63 40.43 10.98
C THR A 625 10.65 40.37 12.52
N LEU A 626 10.92 41.50 13.19
CA LEU A 626 10.86 41.60 14.64
C LEU A 626 9.44 41.35 15.18
N GLN A 627 8.39 41.86 14.50
CA GLN A 627 7.01 41.57 14.90
C GLN A 627 6.68 40.08 14.73
N VAL A 628 7.11 39.46 13.63
CA VAL A 628 6.97 38.02 13.38
C VAL A 628 7.65 37.21 14.49
N ASN A 629 8.88 37.56 14.89
CA ASN A 629 9.60 36.89 15.97
C ASN A 629 8.90 37.04 17.33
N ARG A 630 8.32 38.21 17.63
CA ARG A 630 7.50 38.41 18.84
C ARG A 630 6.26 37.51 18.84
N LEU A 631 5.59 37.39 17.70
CA LEU A 631 4.44 36.49 17.55
C LEU A 631 4.83 35.02 17.71
N LEU A 632 5.95 34.58 17.13
CA LEU A 632 6.49 33.23 17.32
C LEU A 632 6.74 32.93 18.80
N ARG A 633 7.48 33.81 19.49
CA ARG A 633 7.76 33.64 20.92
C ARG A 633 6.46 33.55 21.72
N ALA A 634 5.54 34.48 21.52
CA ALA A 634 4.26 34.50 22.23
C ALA A 634 3.41 33.25 21.98
N ALA A 635 3.37 32.75 20.74
CA ALA A 635 2.54 31.61 20.38
C ALA A 635 3.03 30.28 20.97
N PHE A 636 4.33 30.11 21.19
CA PHE A 636 4.90 28.87 21.69
C PHE A 636 5.42 28.94 23.14
N ALA A 637 5.32 30.08 23.81
CA ALA A 637 5.85 30.30 25.16
C ALA A 637 5.28 29.33 26.21
N ASP A 638 4.06 28.84 26.02
CA ASP A 638 3.37 27.91 26.91
C ASP A 638 3.59 26.43 26.55
N LEU A 639 4.33 26.14 25.47
CA LEU A 639 4.61 24.79 25.00
C LEU A 639 6.06 24.38 25.31
N ARG A 640 6.29 23.08 25.46
CA ARG A 640 7.63 22.50 25.67
C ARG A 640 8.45 22.51 24.38
N VAL A 641 8.90 23.68 23.98
CA VAL A 641 9.74 23.90 22.79
C VAL A 641 11.05 24.60 23.15
N ALA A 642 12.08 24.42 22.32
CA ALA A 642 13.31 25.19 22.39
C ALA A 642 13.29 26.35 21.37
N PHE A 643 14.02 27.42 21.64
CA PHE A 643 14.20 28.54 20.70
C PHE A 643 15.67 28.69 20.30
N VAL A 644 15.91 28.82 19.00
CA VAL A 644 17.20 29.30 18.47
C VAL A 644 17.00 30.74 18.02
N ASP A 645 17.58 31.69 18.76
CA ASP A 645 17.47 33.11 18.48
C ASP A 645 18.47 33.56 17.41
N ALA A 646 18.16 33.25 16.15
CA ALA A 646 18.95 33.71 15.03
C ALA A 646 18.90 35.24 14.83
N TRP A 647 17.89 35.92 15.37
CA TRP A 647 17.77 37.39 15.27
C TRP A 647 18.87 38.10 16.07
N GLU A 648 19.05 37.70 17.32
CA GLU A 648 20.13 38.26 18.17
C GLU A 648 21.50 37.90 17.61
N MET A 649 21.70 36.67 17.13
CA MET A 649 22.96 36.24 16.51
C MET A 649 23.31 37.07 15.27
N THR A 650 22.33 37.35 14.41
CA THR A 650 22.54 38.13 13.18
C THR A 650 22.69 39.64 13.42
N SER A 651 22.11 40.18 14.50
CA SER A 651 22.24 41.60 14.86
C SER A 651 23.50 41.93 15.69
N SER A 652 24.19 40.93 16.24
CA SER A 652 25.30 41.13 17.17
C SER A 652 26.68 41.23 16.52
N LEU A 653 26.80 41.02 15.20
CA LEU A 653 28.08 41.02 14.48
C LEU A 653 28.10 42.08 13.39
N ALA A 654 29.23 42.78 13.26
CA ALA A 654 29.48 43.77 12.20
C ALA A 654 29.78 43.09 10.84
N LEU A 655 28.80 42.36 10.33
CA LEU A 655 28.84 41.66 9.04
C LEU A 655 27.83 42.29 8.07
N PRO A 656 27.97 42.08 6.75
CA PRO A 656 26.98 42.57 5.80
C PRO A 656 25.58 42.05 6.13
N ASP A 657 24.62 42.96 6.23
CA ASP A 657 23.22 42.63 6.49
C ASP A 657 22.65 41.77 5.36
N SER A 658 22.36 40.51 5.67
CA SER A 658 21.84 39.54 4.72
C SER A 658 20.90 38.57 5.43
N ILE A 659 19.71 38.37 4.85
CA ILE A 659 18.75 37.38 5.32
C ILE A 659 19.32 35.94 5.29
N HIS A 660 20.29 35.71 4.41
CA HIS A 660 21.12 34.52 4.36
C HIS A 660 22.49 34.87 4.98
N PRO A 661 22.64 34.74 6.30
CA PRO A 661 23.84 35.19 6.99
C PRO A 661 25.04 34.32 6.61
N VAL A 662 26.24 34.85 6.82
CA VAL A 662 27.49 34.12 6.51
C VAL A 662 27.63 32.85 7.36
N ARG A 663 28.46 31.92 6.89
CA ARG A 663 28.66 30.60 7.49
C ARG A 663 28.97 30.63 8.99
N LEU A 664 29.68 31.65 9.48
CA LEU A 664 29.97 31.82 10.91
C LEU A 664 28.69 31.89 11.76
N ILE A 665 27.70 32.69 11.36
CA ILE A 665 26.45 32.82 12.10
C ILE A 665 25.64 31.51 11.99
N VAL A 666 25.56 30.93 10.78
CA VAL A 666 24.89 29.65 10.57
C VAL A 666 25.49 28.54 11.43
N GLN A 667 26.82 28.52 11.60
CA GLN A 667 27.49 27.58 12.50
C GLN A 667 27.03 27.77 13.96
N ASN A 668 26.97 29.00 14.46
CA ASN A 668 26.47 29.28 15.82
C ASN A 668 24.98 28.90 16.00
N GLU A 669 24.14 29.15 14.98
CA GLU A 669 22.74 28.69 14.98
C GLU A 669 22.66 27.15 15.08
N VAL A 670 23.53 26.44 14.35
CA VAL A 670 23.60 24.97 14.37
C VAL A 670 24.17 24.45 15.69
N ASP A 671 25.22 25.07 16.23
CA ASP A 671 25.80 24.69 17.53
C ASP A 671 24.76 24.84 18.65
N SER A 672 23.96 25.92 18.60
CA SER A 672 22.83 26.10 19.53
C SER A 672 21.75 25.03 19.36
N LEU A 673 21.37 24.69 18.11
CA LEU A 673 20.45 23.59 17.83
C LEU A 673 20.97 22.25 18.39
N LEU A 674 22.22 21.91 18.08
CA LEU A 674 22.85 20.66 18.52
C LEU A 674 22.96 20.57 20.04
N SER A 675 23.10 21.69 20.73
CA SER A 675 23.10 21.74 22.20
C SER A 675 21.77 21.30 22.82
N PHE A 676 20.65 21.50 22.13
CA PHE A 676 19.34 20.97 22.55
C PHE A 676 19.16 19.48 22.22
N ILE A 677 19.75 19.02 21.11
CA ILE A 677 19.65 17.63 20.65
C ILE A 677 20.57 16.71 21.48
N CYS A 678 21.75 17.21 21.87
CA CYS A 678 22.79 16.48 22.59
C CYS A 678 23.18 17.23 23.87
N PRO A 679 22.29 17.33 24.88
CA PRO A 679 22.62 17.97 26.15
C PRO A 679 23.69 17.15 26.90
N THR A 680 24.71 17.84 27.41
CA THR A 680 25.78 17.27 28.25
C THR A 680 25.43 17.26 29.72
#